data_AF-A0A2D9T784-F1
#
_entry.id   AF-A0A2D9T784-F1
#
_cell.length_a   1.000
_cell.length_b   1.000
_cell.length_c   1.000
_cell.angle_alpha   90.00
_cell.angle_beta   90.00
_cell.angle_gamma   90.00
#
_symmetry.space_group_name_H-M   'P 1'
#
loop_
_entity.id
_entity.type
_entity.pdbx_description
1 polymer ?
#
loop_
_entity_poly.entity_id
_entity_poly.type
_entity_poly.pdbx_seq_one_letter_code
_entity_poly.pdbx_strand_id
1 'polypeptide(L)'
;MRRVRSSSVTKYWSWFRSRCRPMSVCPAMTGSGASISVVPECSRRVRRVGSEKPSRGGGVGVGRSSVTARQGCNRPPVVDQRPSTGIRGRGRARQGLCCRPMKALLKVGYGCNDHCTFCHTLDIREIQGSDAEVRAKIRRAKELGHTMVVLSGGEPTIRPELMAWAEYAASLDLDFGLVTNGRLLAYPDVIEELLGHRLRYVYLSLHGGSRRVHDLLVRARAFDETYGALKNLSGTGVDLHVNCVVTRRNVDKLRELVDAVLPYPDATLKMSMVEPKGGGDKHFQRMMPRIAEVAAKVADAIRYGEAQRGDAPGPHFRHGAIPLCLLPGLEDRFDDLKTHRYATMVEVGEADYFPVDDRNKLQPEPCAGCALAGPCPGLYRGYHEVHGADELRPVPSGPRANSYDYVLEALVPDRLGSDQCPLRDGGLGVTPWDRGRQLFVRHGGKLARYRAPTRDFSDVAIETTKHEVGQIYYDVSGKVAPDDFARDLVPLQRAAVCGDCPERPHCVGLHEPRLEPLFARDEAELEALLGALEGDVLDVGCGDGRSLPAMAEAARAGRLRYLGVDPDVEALASLGRAHSWARFATGTAEALPLGPAERFDHVLLLRSWNHLREPVAAAEHLWGRLRPGGTLLVVDDVPFGLARSRRATRRAQAGSAIWEHLRNDDAGAALARLRSLGGALVLRRDVGRDTSNRWILRLRKAPEAERAHGQSAANSDMEDAEPLQTG
;
A
#
# COMPACT_ATOMS: atom_id res chain seq x y z
N MET A 1 6.59 -53.94 21.75
CA MET A 1 5.72 -53.41 22.82
C MET A 1 6.52 -52.47 23.73
N ARG A 2 6.36 -51.16 23.54
CA ARG A 2 6.39 -50.09 24.57
C ARG A 2 5.97 -48.81 23.84
N ARG A 3 4.75 -48.34 24.16
CA ARG A 3 4.10 -47.16 23.59
C ARG A 3 4.80 -45.90 24.09
N VAL A 4 5.24 -45.02 23.17
CA VAL A 4 5.56 -43.62 23.48
C VAL A 4 4.48 -42.76 22.84
N ARG A 5 3.83 -41.95 23.69
CA ARG A 5 2.67 -41.11 23.37
C ARG A 5 3.11 -39.92 22.50
N SER A 6 2.47 -39.72 21.35
CA SER A 6 2.56 -38.50 20.54
C SER A 6 1.60 -37.45 21.12
N SER A 7 2.13 -36.31 21.57
CA SER A 7 1.29 -35.19 22.05
C SER A 7 1.86 -33.80 21.75
N SER A 8 2.78 -33.66 20.80
CA SER A 8 3.44 -32.38 20.49
C SER A 8 3.21 -31.83 19.08
N VAL A 9 2.56 -32.57 18.18
CA VAL A 9 2.32 -32.12 16.78
C VAL A 9 0.99 -31.34 16.63
N THR A 10 0.05 -31.48 17.56
CA THR A 10 -1.31 -30.93 17.43
C THR A 10 -1.47 -29.48 17.93
N LYS A 11 -0.48 -28.93 18.65
CA LYS A 11 -0.58 -27.56 19.21
C LYS A 11 -0.18 -26.43 18.25
N TYR A 12 0.56 -26.73 17.17
CA TYR A 12 0.93 -25.71 16.18
C TYR A 12 -0.22 -25.35 15.21
N TRP A 13 -1.24 -26.21 15.08
CA TRP A 13 -2.36 -26.03 14.16
C TRP A 13 -3.66 -25.51 14.81
N SER A 14 -3.72 -25.34 16.14
CA SER A 14 -4.96 -24.96 16.84
C SER A 14 -5.21 -23.45 16.94
N TRP A 15 -4.22 -22.60 16.65
CA TRP A 15 -4.43 -21.14 16.62
C TRP A 15 -5.14 -20.67 15.34
N PHE A 16 -5.07 -21.46 14.26
CA PHE A 16 -5.63 -21.11 12.94
C PHE A 16 -7.08 -21.61 12.70
N ARG A 17 -7.75 -22.26 13.67
CA ARG A 17 -9.06 -22.93 13.45
C ARG A 17 -10.16 -22.70 14.50
N SER A 18 -10.03 -21.74 15.42
CA SER A 18 -11.03 -21.58 16.50
C SER A 18 -12.14 -20.57 16.19
N ARG A 19 -12.89 -20.75 15.10
CA ARG A 19 -14.32 -20.38 14.97
C ARG A 19 -14.96 -21.15 13.81
N CYS A 20 -15.32 -22.41 14.02
CA CYS A 20 -16.43 -23.10 13.35
C CYS A 20 -16.63 -24.47 14.02
N ARG A 21 -17.84 -24.73 14.54
CA ARG A 21 -18.23 -26.05 15.07
C ARG A 21 -18.31 -27.06 13.91
N PRO A 22 -17.90 -28.32 14.07
CA PRO A 22 -18.06 -29.32 13.04
C PRO A 22 -19.50 -29.86 13.05
N MET A 23 -20.20 -29.75 11.92
CA MET A 23 -21.37 -30.58 11.63
C MET A 23 -20.91 -31.90 11.01
N SER A 24 -21.67 -32.92 11.38
CA SER A 24 -21.53 -34.36 11.17
C SER A 24 -21.30 -34.82 9.74
N VAL A 25 -20.49 -35.87 9.63
CA VAL A 25 -20.23 -36.71 8.46
C VAL A 25 -21.48 -37.53 8.10
N CYS A 26 -21.76 -37.69 6.80
CA CYS A 26 -22.56 -38.80 6.27
C CYS A 26 -21.89 -39.35 4.97
N PRO A 27 -21.88 -40.68 4.72
CA PRO A 27 -21.02 -41.31 3.72
C PRO A 27 -21.74 -41.80 2.43
N ALA A 28 -20.90 -42.18 1.46
CA ALA A 28 -21.15 -43.03 0.29
C ALA A 28 -21.74 -42.40 -0.98
N MET A 29 -21.01 -42.53 -2.11
CA MET A 29 -21.41 -43.47 -3.17
C MET A 29 -20.27 -43.73 -4.17
N THR A 30 -20.24 -44.97 -4.63
CA THR A 30 -19.28 -45.68 -5.48
C THR A 30 -19.65 -45.62 -6.97
N GLY A 31 -18.67 -45.78 -7.85
CA GLY A 31 -18.85 -46.19 -9.27
C GLY A 31 -17.71 -45.68 -10.15
N SER A 32 -16.73 -46.52 -10.52
CA SER A 32 -16.63 -47.25 -11.82
C SER A 32 -16.75 -46.31 -13.04
N GLY A 33 -15.84 -46.21 -14.01
CA GLY A 33 -14.75 -47.03 -14.50
C GLY A 33 -14.62 -46.74 -16.01
N ALA A 34 -13.43 -47.00 -16.59
CA ALA A 34 -13.12 -47.02 -18.04
C ALA A 34 -13.15 -45.65 -18.78
N SER A 35 -12.35 -45.37 -19.81
CA SER A 35 -11.25 -46.06 -20.49
C SER A 35 -10.57 -45.05 -21.43
N ILE A 36 -9.31 -45.33 -21.69
CA ILE A 36 -8.40 -44.71 -22.65
C ILE A 36 -8.98 -44.74 -24.08
N SER A 37 -8.78 -43.65 -24.84
CA SER A 37 -8.72 -43.66 -26.31
C SER A 37 -7.68 -42.65 -26.80
N VAL A 38 -6.83 -43.11 -27.71
CA VAL A 38 -5.61 -42.48 -28.24
C VAL A 38 -5.79 -42.28 -29.76
N VAL A 39 -5.21 -41.18 -30.27
CA VAL A 39 -4.90 -40.74 -31.67
C VAL A 39 -6.03 -40.45 -32.70
N PRO A 40 -5.78 -39.70 -33.83
CA PRO A 40 -4.52 -39.07 -34.30
C PRO A 40 -4.57 -37.62 -34.85
N GLU A 41 -3.35 -37.14 -35.12
CA GLU A 41 -2.93 -35.96 -35.88
C GLU A 41 -3.77 -35.57 -37.10
N CYS A 42 -3.82 -34.26 -37.39
CA CYS A 42 -3.86 -33.78 -38.76
C CYS A 42 -3.13 -32.43 -38.93
N SER A 43 -2.06 -32.49 -39.71
CA SER A 43 -1.25 -31.40 -40.25
C SER A 43 -2.04 -30.40 -41.12
N ARG A 44 -1.65 -29.11 -41.15
CA ARG A 44 -1.23 -28.37 -42.38
C ARG A 44 -1.05 -26.85 -42.20
N ARG A 45 0.16 -26.42 -42.58
CA ARG A 45 0.55 -25.26 -43.43
C ARG A 45 0.10 -23.82 -43.10
N VAL A 46 1.08 -23.09 -42.60
CA VAL A 46 1.62 -21.79 -43.07
C VAL A 46 1.02 -21.22 -44.38
N ARG A 47 0.55 -19.97 -44.32
CA ARG A 47 0.69 -18.97 -45.39
C ARG A 47 1.01 -17.58 -44.82
N ARG A 48 2.12 -17.00 -45.29
CA ARG A 48 2.46 -15.57 -45.23
C ARG A 48 1.70 -14.82 -46.32
N VAL A 49 1.13 -13.66 -45.99
CA VAL A 49 0.84 -12.51 -46.87
C VAL A 49 0.84 -11.31 -45.89
N GLY A 50 1.45 -10.16 -46.10
CA GLY A 50 1.90 -9.45 -47.29
C GLY A 50 1.60 -7.98 -46.99
N SER A 51 2.64 -7.15 -46.94
CA SER A 51 2.63 -5.75 -46.53
C SER A 51 2.08 -4.84 -47.62
N GLU A 52 1.17 -3.91 -47.28
CA GLU A 52 0.92 -2.72 -48.09
C GLU A 52 0.70 -1.48 -47.21
N LYS A 53 1.51 -0.45 -47.48
CA LYS A 53 1.27 0.96 -47.11
C LYS A 53 0.41 1.61 -48.20
N PRO A 54 -0.21 2.75 -47.89
CA PRO A 54 -0.02 3.88 -48.78
C PRO A 54 0.31 5.20 -48.07
N SER A 55 1.01 6.03 -48.83
CA SER A 55 1.49 7.39 -48.60
C SER A 55 0.48 8.46 -49.04
N ARG A 56 0.49 9.65 -48.40
CA ARG A 56 0.72 11.02 -48.99
C ARG A 56 -0.02 12.16 -48.26
N GLY A 57 0.63 13.33 -48.27
CA GLY A 57 0.08 14.68 -48.07
C GLY A 57 0.23 15.19 -46.63
N GLY A 58 0.88 16.31 -46.29
CA GLY A 58 1.23 17.53 -47.02
C GLY A 58 0.49 18.71 -46.37
N GLY A 59 1.20 19.70 -45.80
CA GLY A 59 0.57 20.94 -45.32
C GLY A 59 1.36 21.70 -44.23
N VAL A 60 1.96 22.81 -44.64
CA VAL A 60 2.67 23.82 -43.84
C VAL A 60 1.66 24.82 -43.26
N GLY A 61 1.91 25.35 -42.06
CA GLY A 61 1.17 26.50 -41.50
C GLY A 61 1.82 27.05 -40.23
N VAL A 62 2.50 28.19 -40.38
CA VAL A 62 3.24 28.95 -39.36
C VAL A 62 2.29 29.84 -38.57
N GLY A 63 2.52 30.01 -37.25
CA GLY A 63 1.87 31.04 -36.44
C GLY A 63 2.50 31.18 -35.06
N ARG A 64 3.42 32.14 -34.93
CA ARG A 64 4.16 32.53 -33.72
C ARG A 64 3.24 33.17 -32.66
N SER A 65 3.48 32.89 -31.38
CA SER A 65 3.76 33.94 -30.36
C SER A 65 4.23 33.34 -29.04
N SER A 66 5.49 33.64 -28.74
CA SER A 66 6.18 33.70 -27.44
C SER A 66 5.57 34.82 -26.56
N VAL A 67 5.60 34.86 -25.21
CA VAL A 67 6.74 34.91 -24.29
C VAL A 67 6.22 34.81 -22.83
N THR A 68 6.91 33.99 -22.04
CA THR A 68 7.16 33.94 -20.57
C THR A 68 6.31 34.72 -19.54
N ALA A 69 5.99 34.03 -18.44
CA ALA A 69 6.31 34.49 -17.09
C ALA A 69 6.71 33.29 -16.20
N ARG A 70 7.97 33.26 -15.76
CA ARG A 70 8.52 32.38 -14.73
C ARG A 70 8.13 32.95 -13.36
N GLN A 71 7.57 32.15 -12.46
CA GLN A 71 7.59 32.42 -11.02
C GLN A 71 7.81 31.10 -10.25
N GLY A 72 8.52 31.20 -9.13
CA GLY A 72 9.45 30.19 -8.65
C GLY A 72 8.82 29.01 -7.91
N CYS A 73 9.32 27.82 -8.23
CA CYS A 73 9.07 26.60 -7.48
C CYS A 73 9.98 26.56 -6.24
N ASN A 74 9.39 26.58 -5.04
CA ASN A 74 10.04 26.07 -3.83
C ASN A 74 9.36 24.73 -3.46
N ARG A 75 10.10 23.64 -3.68
CA ARG A 75 9.75 22.25 -3.37
C ARG A 75 10.28 21.85 -1.98
N PRO A 76 9.54 21.09 -1.17
CA PRO A 76 10.10 19.96 -0.44
C PRO A 76 10.15 18.72 -1.37
N PRO A 77 11.06 17.76 -1.14
CA PRO A 77 11.42 16.78 -2.15
C PRO A 77 10.44 15.59 -2.17
N VAL A 78 9.70 15.44 -3.27
CA VAL A 78 9.22 14.13 -3.76
C VAL A 78 10.33 13.56 -4.63
N VAL A 79 11.08 12.59 -4.10
CA VAL A 79 12.25 11.99 -4.76
C VAL A 79 11.85 10.73 -5.52
N ASP A 80 11.64 10.87 -6.82
CA ASP A 80 11.96 9.81 -7.80
C ASP A 80 12.75 10.45 -8.94
N GLN A 81 14.05 10.68 -8.73
CA GLN A 81 14.95 11.10 -9.80
C GLN A 81 16.31 10.42 -9.68
N ARG A 82 16.55 9.42 -10.54
CA ARG A 82 17.88 8.91 -10.87
C ARG A 82 18.63 9.97 -11.68
N PRO A 83 19.89 10.32 -11.36
CA PRO A 83 20.70 11.13 -12.25
C PRO A 83 21.27 10.26 -13.38
N SER A 84 21.05 10.68 -14.62
CA SER A 84 21.71 10.12 -15.81
C SER A 84 23.01 10.88 -16.05
N THR A 85 24.16 10.30 -15.69
CA THR A 85 25.47 10.77 -16.17
C THR A 85 25.84 10.05 -17.46
N GLY A 86 26.23 10.84 -18.46
CA GLY A 86 26.53 10.36 -19.81
C GLY A 86 27.88 9.68 -19.90
N ILE A 87 27.88 8.45 -20.44
CA ILE A 87 29.04 7.83 -21.07
C ILE A 87 28.57 7.34 -22.44
N ARG A 88 29.22 7.82 -23.51
CA ARG A 88 28.94 7.41 -24.89
C ARG A 88 29.49 5.99 -25.10
N GLY A 89 28.63 4.99 -24.93
CA GLY A 89 28.87 3.59 -25.32
C GLY A 89 27.66 3.08 -26.10
N ARG A 90 27.90 2.49 -27.28
CA ARG A 90 26.85 2.07 -28.22
C ARG A 90 25.98 0.94 -27.65
N GLY A 91 24.66 1.17 -27.61
CA GLY A 91 23.61 0.16 -27.81
C GLY A 91 23.32 -0.85 -26.69
N ARG A 92 22.41 -0.49 -25.76
CA ARG A 92 21.30 -1.35 -25.30
C ARG A 92 20.25 -0.49 -24.57
N ALA A 93 18.99 -0.86 -24.74
CA ALA A 93 17.81 -0.01 -24.62
C ALA A 93 17.57 0.58 -23.22
N ARG A 94 17.08 1.83 -23.22
CA ARG A 94 16.43 2.51 -22.08
C ARG A 94 15.28 1.66 -21.54
N GLN A 95 15.49 0.96 -20.42
CA GLN A 95 14.40 0.35 -19.67
C GLN A 95 13.74 1.41 -18.79
N GLY A 96 12.61 1.96 -19.26
CA GLY A 96 11.67 2.66 -18.39
C GLY A 96 11.10 1.71 -17.32
N LEU A 97 10.44 2.26 -16.31
CA LEU A 97 9.86 1.56 -15.14
C LEU A 97 8.96 0.33 -15.44
N CYS A 98 8.70 0.00 -16.72
CA CYS A 98 7.90 -1.12 -17.19
C CYS A 98 8.60 -2.50 -17.15
N CYS A 99 9.93 -2.58 -16.97
CA CYS A 99 10.70 -3.82 -17.25
C CYS A 99 11.47 -4.47 -16.07
N ARG A 100 11.17 -4.12 -14.81
CA ARG A 100 11.79 -4.81 -13.66
C ARG A 100 11.10 -6.16 -13.37
N PRO A 101 11.85 -7.22 -13.02
CA PRO A 101 11.29 -8.57 -12.89
C PRO A 101 10.31 -8.67 -11.72
N MET A 102 9.23 -9.45 -11.90
CA MET A 102 8.37 -9.88 -10.81
C MET A 102 8.85 -11.21 -10.27
N LYS A 103 9.11 -11.26 -8.95
CA LYS A 103 9.77 -12.39 -8.30
C LYS A 103 8.76 -13.27 -7.58
N ALA A 104 8.99 -14.59 -7.62
CA ALA A 104 8.36 -15.57 -6.76
C ALA A 104 9.41 -16.13 -5.79
N LEU A 105 9.16 -16.06 -4.49
CA LEU A 105 10.05 -16.61 -3.47
C LEU A 105 9.70 -18.08 -3.22
N LEU A 106 10.67 -18.97 -3.38
CA LEU A 106 10.46 -20.40 -3.29
C LEU A 106 11.36 -21.02 -2.23
N LYS A 107 10.75 -21.68 -1.24
CA LYS A 107 11.47 -22.40 -0.19
C LYS A 107 11.75 -23.82 -0.66
N VAL A 108 13.03 -24.16 -0.83
CA VAL A 108 13.45 -25.49 -1.33
C VAL A 108 13.56 -26.53 -0.19
N GLY A 109 13.69 -26.07 1.05
CA GLY A 109 13.98 -26.89 2.24
C GLY A 109 14.46 -26.01 3.39
N TYR A 110 14.58 -26.52 4.62
CA TYR A 110 15.00 -25.73 5.79
C TYR A 110 16.35 -26.13 6.40
N GLY A 111 17.03 -27.13 5.82
CA GLY A 111 18.38 -27.51 6.20
C GLY A 111 19.39 -26.42 5.85
N CYS A 112 20.40 -26.23 6.70
CA CYS A 112 21.39 -25.17 6.57
C CYS A 112 22.72 -25.59 7.21
N ASN A 113 23.83 -25.08 6.67
CA ASN A 113 25.18 -25.24 7.20
C ASN A 113 25.57 -24.18 8.25
N ASP A 114 24.69 -23.22 8.52
CA ASP A 114 24.76 -22.29 9.66
C ASP A 114 23.68 -22.57 10.71
N HIS A 115 23.87 -22.10 11.94
CA HIS A 115 22.96 -22.28 13.08
C HIS A 115 22.56 -20.94 13.73
N CYS A 116 22.10 -19.99 12.92
CA CYS A 116 21.77 -18.64 13.35
C CYS A 116 20.80 -18.61 14.54
N THR A 117 21.15 -17.85 15.58
CA THR A 117 20.38 -17.74 16.83
C THR A 117 19.00 -17.12 16.65
N PHE A 118 18.81 -16.32 15.61
CA PHE A 118 17.56 -15.62 15.27
C PHE A 118 16.78 -16.27 14.10
N CYS A 119 17.18 -17.46 13.65
CA CYS A 119 16.61 -18.09 12.45
C CYS A 119 15.09 -18.32 12.56
N HIS A 120 14.32 -18.00 11.51
CA HIS A 120 12.87 -18.21 11.48
C HIS A 120 12.48 -19.69 11.51
N THR A 121 13.35 -20.58 11.00
CA THR A 121 13.07 -22.00 10.79
C THR A 121 13.86 -22.89 11.76
N LEU A 122 14.25 -22.33 12.92
CA LEU A 122 15.12 -22.98 13.91
C LEU A 122 14.68 -24.41 14.26
N ASP A 123 13.36 -24.69 14.29
CA ASP A 123 12.77 -25.94 14.78
C ASP A 123 12.28 -26.90 13.69
N ILE A 124 12.47 -26.54 12.42
CA ILE A 124 11.91 -27.32 11.30
C ILE A 124 12.97 -27.62 10.23
N ARG A 125 14.25 -27.60 10.62
CA ARG A 125 15.42 -27.73 9.73
C ARG A 125 15.49 -29.06 8.99
N GLU A 126 14.80 -30.07 9.52
CA GLU A 126 14.69 -31.41 8.97
C GLU A 126 13.77 -31.51 7.74
N ILE A 127 12.88 -30.54 7.53
CA ILE A 127 11.94 -30.56 6.41
C ILE A 127 12.65 -30.11 5.13
N GLN A 128 12.51 -30.90 4.07
CA GLN A 128 13.12 -30.67 2.76
C GLN A 128 12.08 -30.89 1.66
N GLY A 129 12.07 -30.01 0.66
CA GLY A 129 11.30 -30.21 -0.56
C GLY A 129 12.00 -31.19 -1.48
N SER A 130 11.21 -32.06 -2.12
CA SER A 130 11.73 -32.97 -3.16
C SER A 130 12.08 -32.22 -4.44
N ASP A 131 12.94 -32.79 -5.29
CA ASP A 131 13.24 -32.23 -6.62
C ASP A 131 11.97 -32.01 -7.45
N ALA A 132 11.09 -33.02 -7.49
CA ALA A 132 9.84 -32.96 -8.24
C ALA A 132 8.93 -31.81 -7.77
N GLU A 133 8.83 -31.59 -6.46
CA GLU A 133 8.07 -30.49 -5.88
C GLU A 133 8.65 -29.13 -6.27
N VAL A 134 9.98 -28.95 -6.16
CA VAL A 134 10.65 -27.69 -6.51
C VAL A 134 10.48 -27.37 -8.00
N ARG A 135 10.68 -28.35 -8.89
CA ARG A 135 10.44 -28.18 -10.34
C ARG A 135 8.99 -27.81 -10.64
N ALA A 136 8.02 -28.48 -9.99
CA ALA A 136 6.61 -28.16 -10.17
C ALA A 136 6.30 -26.71 -9.78
N LYS A 137 6.85 -26.23 -8.67
CA LYS A 137 6.68 -24.85 -8.20
C LYS A 137 7.40 -23.84 -9.11
N ILE A 138 8.58 -24.16 -9.66
CA ILE A 138 9.26 -23.30 -10.65
C ILE A 138 8.38 -23.14 -11.91
N ARG A 139 7.84 -24.25 -12.43
CA ARG A 139 6.91 -24.22 -13.57
C ARG A 139 5.66 -23.40 -13.25
N ARG A 140 5.06 -23.61 -12.08
CA ARG A 140 3.89 -22.84 -11.62
C ARG A 140 4.16 -21.34 -11.56
N ALA A 141 5.36 -20.91 -11.16
CA ALA A 141 5.72 -19.49 -11.19
C ALA A 141 5.68 -18.90 -12.62
N LYS A 142 6.14 -19.65 -13.64
CA LYS A 142 6.04 -19.22 -15.04
C LYS A 142 4.59 -19.06 -15.47
N GLU A 143 3.73 -20.02 -15.13
CA GLU A 143 2.30 -20.00 -15.46
C GLU A 143 1.57 -18.78 -14.85
N LEU A 144 1.99 -18.35 -13.66
CA LEU A 144 1.47 -17.15 -12.99
C LEU A 144 1.97 -15.82 -13.60
N GLY A 145 2.93 -15.90 -14.52
CA GLY A 145 3.54 -14.77 -15.22
C GLY A 145 4.70 -14.12 -14.47
N HIS A 146 5.32 -14.82 -13.51
CA HIS A 146 6.58 -14.36 -12.93
C HIS A 146 7.70 -14.43 -13.97
N THR A 147 8.67 -13.54 -13.82
CA THR A 147 9.86 -13.49 -14.69
C THR A 147 11.11 -13.98 -13.97
N MET A 148 11.03 -14.16 -12.65
CA MET A 148 12.14 -14.64 -11.83
C MET A 148 11.64 -15.52 -10.67
N VAL A 149 12.35 -16.62 -10.41
CA VAL A 149 12.20 -17.43 -9.19
C VAL A 149 13.39 -17.20 -8.28
N VAL A 150 13.15 -16.98 -6.99
CA VAL A 150 14.23 -16.81 -6.01
C VAL A 150 14.20 -17.98 -5.06
N LEU A 151 15.27 -18.76 -5.06
CA LEU A 151 15.42 -19.92 -4.20
C LEU A 151 15.89 -19.47 -2.82
N SER A 152 15.20 -19.95 -1.79
CA SER A 152 15.44 -19.66 -0.38
C SER A 152 15.09 -20.91 0.45
N GLY A 153 15.14 -20.80 1.78
CA GLY A 153 14.86 -21.93 2.65
C GLY A 153 15.54 -21.77 4.00
N GLY A 154 16.21 -22.85 4.40
CA GLY A 154 17.50 -22.81 5.04
C GLY A 154 18.53 -22.33 4.01
N GLU A 155 19.52 -23.13 3.66
CA GLU A 155 20.53 -22.75 2.67
C GLU A 155 20.27 -23.45 1.32
N PRO A 156 19.87 -22.74 0.24
CA PRO A 156 19.66 -23.37 -1.05
C PRO A 156 20.96 -23.90 -1.67
N THR A 157 22.11 -23.30 -1.37
CA THR A 157 23.37 -23.68 -2.02
C THR A 157 23.94 -25.03 -1.58
N ILE A 158 23.49 -25.60 -0.45
CA ILE A 158 23.89 -26.96 -0.05
C ILE A 158 23.09 -28.05 -0.76
N ARG A 159 22.11 -27.69 -1.58
CA ARG A 159 21.25 -28.65 -2.28
C ARG A 159 21.97 -29.19 -3.50
N PRO A 160 22.12 -30.53 -3.63
CA PRO A 160 22.78 -31.12 -4.80
C PRO A 160 22.03 -30.81 -6.10
N GLU A 161 20.74 -30.51 -6.03
CA GLU A 161 19.91 -30.21 -7.20
C GLU A 161 20.02 -28.75 -7.70
N LEU A 162 20.79 -27.87 -7.03
CA LEU A 162 20.82 -26.43 -7.33
C LEU A 162 21.05 -26.12 -8.81
N MET A 163 22.09 -26.72 -9.42
CA MET A 163 22.43 -26.48 -10.83
C MET A 163 21.32 -26.96 -11.75
N ALA A 164 20.73 -28.12 -11.46
CA ALA A 164 19.64 -28.68 -12.25
C ALA A 164 18.34 -27.84 -12.14
N TRP A 165 18.12 -27.14 -11.02
CA TRP A 165 17.03 -26.17 -10.89
C TRP A 165 17.32 -24.86 -11.61
N ALA A 166 18.56 -24.37 -11.56
CA ALA A 166 18.99 -23.19 -12.29
C ALA A 166 18.83 -23.39 -13.81
N GLU A 167 19.31 -24.52 -14.34
CA GLU A 167 19.13 -24.92 -15.74
C GLU A 167 17.65 -25.03 -16.11
N TYR A 168 16.83 -25.67 -15.25
CA TYR A 168 15.40 -25.81 -15.51
C TYR A 168 14.66 -24.47 -15.53
N ALA A 169 14.96 -23.56 -14.60
CA ALA A 169 14.40 -22.21 -14.63
C ALA A 169 14.79 -21.47 -15.92
N ALA A 170 16.06 -21.56 -16.33
CA ALA A 170 16.54 -20.97 -17.59
C ALA A 170 15.82 -21.55 -18.82
N SER A 171 15.55 -22.87 -18.84
CA SER A 171 14.80 -23.55 -19.92
C SER A 171 13.37 -23.03 -20.08
N LEU A 172 12.79 -22.49 -18.99
CA LEU A 172 11.46 -21.85 -18.98
C LEU A 172 11.52 -20.34 -19.25
N ASP A 173 12.68 -19.81 -19.65
CA ASP A 173 12.95 -18.37 -19.80
C ASP A 173 12.57 -17.60 -18.53
N LEU A 174 13.01 -18.12 -17.38
CA LEU A 174 13.01 -17.44 -16.10
C LEU A 174 14.45 -17.05 -15.76
N ASP A 175 14.63 -15.85 -15.21
CA ASP A 175 15.83 -15.59 -14.42
C ASP A 175 15.69 -16.28 -13.06
N PHE A 176 16.78 -16.51 -12.36
CA PHE A 176 16.72 -16.95 -10.97
C PHE A 176 17.56 -16.09 -10.04
N GLY A 177 17.24 -16.19 -8.75
CA GLY A 177 17.97 -15.55 -7.68
C GLY A 177 18.13 -16.45 -6.46
N LEU A 178 18.97 -16.00 -5.52
CA LEU A 178 19.28 -16.73 -4.29
C LEU A 178 19.09 -15.83 -3.07
N VAL A 179 18.46 -16.38 -2.03
CA VAL A 179 18.61 -15.89 -0.65
C VAL A 179 19.52 -16.88 0.06
N THR A 180 20.72 -16.47 0.45
CA THR A 180 21.81 -17.39 0.83
C THR A 180 22.72 -16.78 1.91
N ASN A 181 23.38 -17.63 2.70
CA ASN A 181 24.53 -17.24 3.53
C ASN A 181 25.82 -17.03 2.71
N GLY A 182 25.80 -17.42 1.44
CA GLY A 182 26.85 -17.16 0.45
C GLY A 182 28.09 -18.02 0.58
N ARG A 183 28.14 -18.99 1.51
CA ARG A 183 29.39 -19.75 1.75
C ARG A 183 29.90 -20.47 0.51
N LEU A 184 29.00 -21.10 -0.25
CA LEU A 184 29.36 -21.74 -1.53
C LEU A 184 29.73 -20.73 -2.63
N LEU A 185 29.26 -19.48 -2.52
CA LEU A 185 29.58 -18.42 -3.48
C LEU A 185 30.98 -17.81 -3.23
N ALA A 186 31.71 -18.28 -2.21
CA ALA A 186 33.13 -17.98 -2.05
C ALA A 186 34.00 -18.58 -3.17
N TYR A 187 33.47 -19.56 -3.91
CA TYR A 187 34.15 -20.24 -5.02
C TYR A 187 33.73 -19.62 -6.37
N PRO A 188 34.63 -18.93 -7.09
CA PRO A 188 34.29 -18.22 -8.33
C PRO A 188 33.68 -19.10 -9.43
N ASP A 189 34.16 -20.33 -9.60
CA ASP A 189 33.67 -21.25 -10.64
C ASP A 189 32.17 -21.56 -10.46
N VAL A 190 31.70 -21.67 -9.21
CA VAL A 190 30.28 -21.85 -8.89
C VAL A 190 29.46 -20.64 -9.32
N ILE A 191 29.98 -19.42 -9.10
CA ILE A 191 29.30 -18.19 -9.54
C ILE A 191 29.22 -18.16 -11.06
N GLU A 192 30.31 -18.46 -11.76
CA GLU A 192 30.35 -18.46 -13.23
C GLU A 192 29.31 -19.42 -13.83
N GLU A 193 29.21 -20.64 -13.29
CA GLU A 193 28.20 -21.62 -13.71
C GLU A 193 26.77 -21.11 -13.47
N LEU A 194 26.48 -20.58 -12.27
CA LEU A 194 25.17 -20.03 -11.94
C LEU A 194 24.80 -18.83 -12.82
N LEU A 195 25.77 -17.96 -13.15
CA LEU A 195 25.58 -16.83 -14.08
C LEU A 195 25.23 -17.31 -15.49
N GLY A 196 25.86 -18.40 -15.94
CA GLY A 196 25.55 -19.11 -17.18
C GLY A 196 24.10 -19.58 -17.24
N HIS A 197 23.53 -19.97 -16.10
CA HIS A 197 22.13 -20.34 -15.94
C HIS A 197 21.19 -19.19 -15.55
N ARG A 198 21.58 -17.95 -15.85
CA ARG A 198 20.75 -16.74 -15.63
C ARG A 198 20.52 -16.38 -14.16
N LEU A 199 21.54 -16.55 -13.30
CA LEU A 199 21.55 -15.90 -11.99
C LEU A 199 21.56 -14.38 -12.17
N ARG A 200 20.57 -13.68 -11.61
CA ARG A 200 20.45 -12.21 -11.75
C ARG A 200 20.25 -11.48 -10.43
N TYR A 201 20.06 -12.18 -9.32
CA TYR A 201 19.77 -11.57 -8.03
C TYR A 201 20.34 -12.41 -6.89
N VAL A 202 21.05 -11.77 -5.97
CA VAL A 202 21.57 -12.41 -4.75
C VAL A 202 21.25 -11.56 -3.54
N TYR A 203 20.59 -12.17 -2.56
CA TYR A 203 20.30 -11.63 -1.24
C TYR A 203 21.17 -12.35 -0.21
N LEU A 204 22.35 -11.81 0.00
CA LEU A 204 23.44 -12.36 0.81
C LEU A 204 23.27 -12.01 2.29
N SER A 205 23.31 -12.99 3.18
CA SER A 205 23.19 -12.76 4.62
C SER A 205 24.56 -12.50 5.26
N LEU A 206 24.82 -11.26 5.69
CA LEU A 206 26.04 -10.86 6.39
C LEU A 206 25.68 -10.04 7.63
N HIS A 207 25.88 -10.63 8.81
CA HIS A 207 25.37 -10.10 10.08
C HIS A 207 26.36 -9.29 10.93
N GLY A 208 27.58 -9.08 10.44
CA GLY A 208 28.61 -8.28 11.12
C GLY A 208 29.79 -8.03 10.19
N GLY A 209 30.48 -6.90 10.37
CA GLY A 209 31.65 -6.51 9.58
C GLY A 209 32.96 -7.20 9.99
N SER A 210 32.92 -8.07 11.00
CA SER A 210 34.08 -8.81 11.48
C SER A 210 33.74 -10.27 11.75
N ARG A 211 34.75 -11.13 11.64
CA ARG A 211 34.66 -12.57 11.95
C ARG A 211 34.00 -12.82 13.30
N ARG A 212 34.43 -12.11 14.33
CA ARG A 212 33.93 -12.27 15.70
C ARG A 212 32.42 -12.07 15.79
N VAL A 213 31.89 -11.03 15.15
CA VAL A 213 30.47 -10.68 15.25
C VAL A 213 29.62 -11.61 14.38
N HIS A 214 30.04 -11.82 13.13
CA HIS A 214 29.29 -12.66 12.20
C HIS A 214 29.23 -14.12 12.67
N ASP A 215 30.37 -14.73 12.99
CA ASP A 215 30.46 -16.14 13.39
C ASP A 215 29.71 -16.42 14.69
N LEU A 216 29.68 -15.46 15.63
CA LEU A 216 28.89 -15.56 16.86
C LEU A 216 27.39 -15.68 16.56
N LEU A 217 26.89 -14.88 15.62
CA LEU A 217 25.48 -14.80 15.29
C LEU A 217 24.99 -16.03 14.54
N VAL A 218 25.78 -16.48 13.55
CA VAL A 218 25.46 -17.64 12.70
C VAL A 218 25.89 -18.97 13.32
N ARG A 219 26.67 -18.94 14.41
CA ARG A 219 27.18 -20.11 15.15
C ARG A 219 27.99 -21.07 14.27
N ALA A 220 28.77 -20.51 13.35
CA ALA A 220 29.67 -21.24 12.46
C ALA A 220 30.86 -20.35 12.08
N ARG A 221 31.99 -20.95 11.69
CA ARG A 221 33.09 -20.22 11.05
C ARG A 221 32.70 -19.96 9.60
N ALA A 222 32.10 -18.81 9.32
CA ALA A 222 31.45 -18.52 8.04
C ALA A 222 31.91 -17.20 7.42
N PHE A 223 32.40 -16.25 8.23
CA PHE A 223 32.68 -14.89 7.78
C PHE A 223 33.59 -14.81 6.55
N ASP A 224 34.69 -15.55 6.50
CA ASP A 224 35.62 -15.46 5.36
C ASP A 224 34.97 -15.90 4.06
N GLU A 225 34.17 -16.96 4.10
CA GLU A 225 33.47 -17.49 2.93
C GLU A 225 32.37 -16.52 2.50
N THR A 226 31.53 -16.07 3.44
CA THR A 226 30.46 -15.09 3.16
C THR A 226 31.00 -13.75 2.65
N TYR A 227 32.09 -13.25 3.23
CA TYR A 227 32.74 -12.01 2.77
C TYR A 227 33.46 -12.21 1.44
N GLY A 228 34.07 -13.37 1.23
CA GLY A 228 34.61 -13.78 -0.07
C GLY A 228 33.54 -13.80 -1.16
N ALA A 229 32.33 -14.28 -0.85
CA ALA A 229 31.20 -14.23 -1.77
C ALA A 229 30.79 -12.81 -2.15
N LEU A 230 30.71 -11.88 -1.19
CA LEU A 230 30.45 -10.46 -1.47
C LEU A 230 31.48 -9.93 -2.48
N LYS A 231 32.78 -10.23 -2.25
CA LYS A 231 33.86 -9.84 -3.15
C LYS A 231 33.69 -10.42 -4.56
N ASN A 232 33.37 -11.70 -4.67
CA ASN A 232 33.27 -12.39 -5.96
C ASN A 232 32.01 -12.00 -6.74
N LEU A 233 30.92 -11.64 -6.04
CA LEU A 233 29.66 -11.24 -6.66
C LEU A 233 29.68 -9.78 -7.15
N SER A 234 30.43 -8.91 -6.47
CA SER A 234 30.55 -7.52 -6.89
C SER A 234 31.19 -7.41 -8.29
N GLY A 235 30.60 -6.59 -9.15
CA GLY A 235 31.05 -6.39 -10.53
C GLY A 235 30.54 -7.43 -11.53
N THR A 236 29.86 -8.49 -11.08
CA THR A 236 29.28 -9.52 -11.98
C THR A 236 28.00 -9.07 -12.69
N GLY A 237 27.39 -7.96 -12.25
CA GLY A 237 26.14 -7.44 -12.79
C GLY A 237 24.87 -8.08 -12.19
N VAL A 238 25.00 -8.95 -11.18
CA VAL A 238 23.86 -9.41 -10.37
C VAL A 238 23.31 -8.26 -9.52
N ASP A 239 22.00 -8.25 -9.29
CA ASP A 239 21.36 -7.37 -8.32
C ASP A 239 21.71 -7.84 -6.91
N LEU A 240 22.75 -7.24 -6.32
CA LEU A 240 23.43 -7.69 -5.10
C LEU A 240 22.93 -6.93 -3.86
N HIS A 241 22.32 -7.67 -2.95
CA HIS A 241 21.82 -7.16 -1.68
C HIS A 241 22.50 -7.90 -0.53
N VAL A 242 23.01 -7.13 0.43
CA VAL A 242 23.56 -7.64 1.68
C VAL A 242 22.56 -7.36 2.79
N ASN A 243 22.12 -8.39 3.51
CA ASN A 243 21.14 -8.26 4.57
C ASN A 243 21.73 -8.59 5.93
N CYS A 244 21.51 -7.68 6.88
CA CYS A 244 21.85 -7.84 8.28
C CYS A 244 20.60 -7.80 9.15
N VAL A 245 20.33 -8.89 9.84
CA VAL A 245 19.40 -8.94 10.97
C VAL A 245 20.06 -8.30 12.20
N VAL A 246 19.48 -7.20 12.66
CA VAL A 246 19.92 -6.43 13.83
C VAL A 246 19.33 -7.06 15.09
N THR A 247 20.22 -7.38 16.03
CA THR A 247 19.94 -8.01 17.32
C THR A 247 20.66 -7.26 18.44
N ARG A 248 20.36 -7.57 19.70
CA ARG A 248 21.12 -7.09 20.86
C ARG A 248 22.64 -7.37 20.77
N ARG A 249 23.07 -8.31 19.93
CA ARG A 249 24.49 -8.73 19.84
C ARG A 249 25.31 -7.95 18.81
N ASN A 250 24.68 -7.27 17.86
CA ASN A 250 25.37 -6.53 16.79
C ASN A 250 24.89 -5.09 16.60
N VAL A 251 23.87 -4.63 17.34
CA VAL A 251 23.32 -3.26 17.19
C VAL A 251 24.38 -2.15 17.38
N ASP A 252 25.37 -2.34 18.25
CA ASP A 252 26.49 -1.41 18.44
C ASP A 252 27.62 -1.56 17.40
N LYS A 253 27.47 -2.49 16.46
CA LYS A 253 28.51 -2.92 15.53
C LYS A 253 28.14 -2.69 14.07
N LEU A 254 27.09 -1.90 13.82
CA LEU A 254 26.57 -1.66 12.48
C LEU A 254 27.52 -0.82 11.60
N ARG A 255 28.28 0.11 12.18
CA ARG A 255 29.29 0.86 11.42
C ARG A 255 30.42 -0.03 10.89
N GLU A 256 30.88 -1.01 11.69
CA GLU A 256 31.88 -1.99 11.21
C GLU A 256 31.36 -2.78 10.00
N LEU A 257 30.06 -3.08 9.97
CA LEU A 257 29.43 -3.72 8.81
C LEU A 257 29.35 -2.78 7.60
N VAL A 258 29.05 -1.50 7.82
CA VAL A 258 29.09 -0.48 6.76
C VAL A 258 30.49 -0.39 6.18
N ASP A 259 31.54 -0.33 7.01
CA ASP A 259 32.94 -0.29 6.56
C ASP A 259 33.30 -1.50 5.70
N ALA A 260 32.82 -2.70 6.06
CA ALA A 260 33.04 -3.91 5.29
C ALA A 260 32.36 -3.88 3.91
N VAL A 261 31.22 -3.18 3.76
CA VAL A 261 30.48 -3.12 2.49
C VAL A 261 30.89 -1.93 1.61
N LEU A 262 31.45 -0.86 2.19
CA LEU A 262 31.88 0.36 1.48
C LEU A 262 32.68 0.11 0.19
N PRO A 263 33.60 -0.87 0.11
CA PRO A 263 34.38 -1.12 -1.11
C PRO A 263 33.57 -1.63 -2.32
N TYR A 264 32.30 -1.99 -2.15
CA TYR A 264 31.48 -2.66 -3.17
C TYR A 264 30.36 -1.74 -3.67
N PRO A 265 30.58 -0.96 -4.74
CA PRO A 265 29.67 0.11 -5.15
C PRO A 265 28.33 -0.36 -5.71
N ASP A 266 28.24 -1.61 -6.15
CA ASP A 266 27.03 -2.24 -6.67
C ASP A 266 26.20 -2.96 -5.60
N ALA A 267 26.69 -3.03 -4.36
CA ALA A 267 25.97 -3.65 -3.25
C ALA A 267 24.93 -2.71 -2.63
N THR A 268 23.82 -3.29 -2.17
CA THR A 268 22.87 -2.61 -1.28
C THR A 268 22.89 -3.28 0.09
N LEU A 269 23.33 -2.57 1.13
CA LEU A 269 23.28 -3.03 2.51
C LEU A 269 21.93 -2.67 3.15
N LYS A 270 21.18 -3.69 3.54
CA LYS A 270 19.94 -3.57 4.31
C LYS A 270 20.15 -4.01 5.76
N MET A 271 19.82 -3.13 6.70
CA MET A 271 19.81 -3.44 8.13
C MET A 271 18.36 -3.53 8.61
N SER A 272 17.94 -4.72 9.05
CA SER A 272 16.55 -4.99 9.45
C SER A 272 16.47 -5.38 10.91
N MET A 273 15.47 -4.89 11.65
CA MET A 273 15.20 -5.42 12.99
C MET A 273 14.90 -6.93 12.91
N VAL A 274 15.40 -7.69 13.89
CA VAL A 274 15.01 -9.09 14.06
C VAL A 274 13.49 -9.23 14.24
N GLU A 275 12.91 -10.17 13.51
CA GLU A 275 11.50 -10.51 13.64
C GLU A 275 11.29 -11.43 14.87
N PRO A 276 10.24 -11.23 15.69
CA PRO A 276 9.86 -12.16 16.75
C PRO A 276 9.24 -13.43 16.16
N LYS A 277 10.06 -14.23 15.49
CA LYS A 277 9.69 -15.51 14.86
C LYS A 277 10.82 -16.51 15.00
N GLY A 278 10.49 -17.79 15.23
CA GLY A 278 11.49 -18.85 15.40
C GLY A 278 12.46 -18.52 16.54
N GLY A 279 13.76 -18.50 16.25
CA GLY A 279 14.80 -18.14 17.21
C GLY A 279 14.66 -16.72 17.80
N GLY A 280 14.15 -15.76 17.01
CA GLY A 280 13.90 -14.39 17.47
C GLY A 280 12.84 -14.31 18.57
N ASP A 281 11.82 -15.16 18.51
CA ASP A 281 10.77 -15.29 19.52
C ASP A 281 11.24 -16.13 20.73
N LYS A 282 11.81 -17.32 20.47
CA LYS A 282 12.31 -18.22 21.53
C LYS A 282 13.38 -17.61 22.42
N HIS A 283 14.17 -16.71 21.85
CA HIS A 283 15.25 -16.02 22.55
C HIS A 283 15.00 -14.52 22.64
N PHE A 284 13.72 -14.09 22.65
CA PHE A 284 13.32 -12.68 22.62
C PHE A 284 14.13 -11.81 23.58
N GLN A 285 14.20 -12.18 24.87
CA GLN A 285 14.92 -11.43 25.90
C GLN A 285 16.45 -11.37 25.69
N ARG A 286 17.02 -12.22 24.87
CA ARG A 286 18.45 -12.22 24.55
C ARG A 286 18.76 -11.60 23.18
N MET A 287 17.81 -11.64 22.26
CA MET A 287 18.01 -11.28 20.85
C MET A 287 17.37 -9.95 20.48
N MET A 288 16.20 -9.61 21.03
CA MET A 288 15.36 -8.49 20.58
C MET A 288 15.74 -7.15 21.22
N PRO A 289 16.46 -6.24 20.56
CA PRO A 289 16.74 -4.90 21.10
C PRO A 289 15.47 -4.04 21.16
N ARG A 290 15.53 -2.89 21.86
CA ARG A 290 14.45 -1.89 21.83
C ARG A 290 14.40 -1.24 20.44
N ILE A 291 13.21 -1.04 19.87
CA ILE A 291 13.07 -0.56 18.49
C ILE A 291 13.63 0.86 18.31
N ALA A 292 13.50 1.74 19.31
CA ALA A 292 14.07 3.09 19.26
C ALA A 292 15.61 3.06 19.22
N GLU A 293 16.23 2.12 19.95
CA GLU A 293 17.68 1.90 19.91
C GLU A 293 18.13 1.42 18.52
N VAL A 294 17.42 0.45 17.95
CA VAL A 294 17.69 -0.02 16.58
C VAL A 294 17.56 1.10 15.58
N ALA A 295 16.48 1.89 15.64
CA ALA A 295 16.25 3.00 14.74
C ALA A 295 17.40 4.02 14.82
N ALA A 296 17.80 4.42 16.03
CA ALA A 296 18.92 5.35 16.23
C ALA A 296 20.23 4.81 15.65
N LYS A 297 20.55 3.53 15.91
CA LYS A 297 21.82 2.90 15.48
C LYS A 297 21.85 2.62 13.98
N VAL A 298 20.72 2.26 13.38
CA VAL A 298 20.57 2.07 11.93
C VAL A 298 20.64 3.42 11.22
N ALA A 299 19.97 4.47 11.72
CA ALA A 299 20.07 5.81 11.16
C ALA A 299 21.52 6.34 11.20
N ASP A 300 22.19 6.13 12.33
CA ASP A 300 23.60 6.46 12.50
C ASP A 300 24.50 5.72 11.49
N ALA A 301 24.33 4.41 11.34
CA ALA A 301 25.09 3.61 10.40
C ALA A 301 24.85 4.02 8.93
N ILE A 302 23.60 4.31 8.55
CA ILE A 302 23.26 4.81 7.20
C ILE A 302 23.97 6.14 6.94
N ARG A 303 23.82 7.12 7.84
CA ARG A 303 24.42 8.45 7.69
C ARG A 303 25.95 8.39 7.67
N TYR A 304 26.52 7.53 8.52
CA TYR A 304 27.96 7.26 8.52
C TYR A 304 28.43 6.73 7.16
N GLY A 305 27.76 5.71 6.61
CA GLY A 305 28.11 5.14 5.31
C GLY A 305 27.97 6.14 4.16
N GLU A 306 26.92 6.96 4.18
CA GLU A 306 26.75 8.03 3.19
C GLU A 306 27.84 9.11 3.31
N ALA A 307 28.24 9.47 4.52
CA ALA A 307 29.33 10.41 4.75
C ALA A 307 30.69 9.86 4.30
N GLN A 308 30.99 8.57 4.57
CA GLN A 308 32.23 7.92 4.13
C GLN A 308 32.29 7.79 2.61
N ARG A 309 31.16 7.49 1.97
CA ARG A 309 31.06 7.42 0.50
C ARG A 309 31.20 8.81 -0.13
N GLY A 310 30.61 9.84 0.47
CA GLY A 310 30.44 11.15 -0.15
C GLY A 310 29.72 11.03 -1.50
N ASP A 311 30.25 11.74 -2.50
CA ASP A 311 29.75 11.74 -3.88
C ASP A 311 30.33 10.59 -4.75
N ALA A 312 31.22 9.77 -4.19
CA ALA A 312 31.80 8.65 -4.93
C ALA A 312 30.73 7.58 -5.23
N PRO A 313 30.86 6.83 -6.35
CA PRO A 313 30.10 5.59 -6.52
C PRO A 313 30.39 4.67 -5.33
N GLY A 314 29.34 4.17 -4.69
CA GLY A 314 29.44 3.35 -3.50
C GLY A 314 28.10 2.70 -3.17
N PRO A 315 28.09 1.79 -2.17
CA PRO A 315 26.91 1.01 -1.86
C PRO A 315 25.72 1.89 -1.45
N HIS A 316 24.54 1.31 -1.61
CA HIS A 316 23.30 1.88 -1.09
C HIS A 316 23.01 1.34 0.31
N PHE A 317 22.54 2.19 1.20
CA PHE A 317 22.16 1.81 2.55
C PHE A 317 20.65 1.91 2.73
N ARG A 318 20.05 0.85 3.26
CA ARG A 318 18.61 0.68 3.46
C ARG A 318 18.31 0.14 4.85
N HIS A 319 17.07 0.33 5.29
CA HIS A 319 16.57 -0.24 6.52
C HIS A 319 15.32 -1.09 6.29
N GLY A 320 15.03 -1.98 7.23
CA GLY A 320 13.85 -2.83 7.19
C GLY A 320 13.25 -3.07 8.56
N ALA A 321 11.94 -3.29 8.59
CA ALA A 321 11.20 -3.63 9.79
C ALA A 321 11.32 -2.62 10.96
N ILE A 322 11.55 -1.35 10.65
CA ILE A 322 11.59 -0.24 11.61
C ILE A 322 10.45 0.73 11.26
N PRO A 323 9.60 1.15 12.22
CA PRO A 323 8.59 2.18 12.00
C PRO A 323 9.21 3.46 11.45
N LEU A 324 8.65 4.02 10.37
CA LEU A 324 9.20 5.19 9.68
C LEU A 324 9.27 6.43 10.57
N CYS A 325 8.36 6.55 11.53
CA CYS A 325 8.35 7.66 12.48
C CYS A 325 9.59 7.71 13.39
N LEU A 326 10.39 6.65 13.45
CA LEU A 326 11.65 6.60 14.21
C LEU A 326 12.88 6.88 13.36
N LEU A 327 12.70 7.09 12.05
CA LEU A 327 13.78 7.29 11.09
C LEU A 327 13.51 8.54 10.23
N PRO A 328 13.33 9.73 10.84
CA PRO A 328 13.01 10.94 10.09
C PRO A 328 14.12 11.26 9.08
N GLY A 329 13.72 11.53 7.84
CA GLY A 329 14.60 11.81 6.70
C GLY A 329 15.20 10.56 6.04
N LEU A 330 14.80 9.36 6.46
CA LEU A 330 15.23 8.08 5.87
C LEU A 330 14.02 7.22 5.44
N GLU A 331 12.84 7.82 5.29
CA GLU A 331 11.60 7.12 4.95
C GLU A 331 11.67 6.43 3.58
N ASP A 332 12.37 7.05 2.63
CA ASP A 332 12.63 6.54 1.26
C ASP A 332 13.63 5.37 1.22
N ARG A 333 14.34 5.12 2.33
CA ARG A 333 15.34 4.04 2.46
C ARG A 333 14.77 2.75 3.00
N PHE A 334 13.46 2.69 3.23
CA PHE A 334 12.78 1.47 3.65
C PHE A 334 12.83 0.38 2.57
N ASP A 335 13.00 -0.87 3.01
CA ASP A 335 13.16 -2.02 2.14
C ASP A 335 12.49 -3.28 2.73
N ASP A 336 11.73 -4.00 1.90
CA ASP A 336 10.97 -5.21 2.25
C ASP A 336 10.81 -6.14 1.03
N LEU A 337 9.97 -7.17 1.14
CA LEU A 337 9.75 -8.07 0.02
C LEU A 337 9.08 -7.35 -1.18
N LYS A 338 8.22 -6.36 -0.94
CA LYS A 338 7.48 -5.66 -2.00
C LYS A 338 8.36 -4.66 -2.75
N THR A 339 9.29 -3.97 -2.08
CA THR A 339 10.31 -3.11 -2.73
C THR A 339 11.23 -3.93 -3.64
N HIS A 340 11.50 -5.18 -3.27
CA HIS A 340 12.21 -6.16 -4.09
C HIS A 340 11.36 -6.79 -5.19
N ARG A 341 10.07 -6.45 -5.27
CA ARG A 341 9.08 -6.98 -6.22
C ARG A 341 8.83 -8.48 -6.10
N TYR A 342 8.98 -9.04 -4.91
CA TYR A 342 8.33 -10.31 -4.61
C TYR A 342 6.82 -10.08 -4.68
N ALA A 343 6.14 -10.86 -5.51
CA ALA A 343 4.69 -10.83 -5.62
C ALA A 343 4.08 -11.98 -4.84
N THR A 344 4.76 -13.13 -4.83
CA THR A 344 4.28 -14.36 -4.19
C THR A 344 5.42 -15.10 -3.51
N MET A 345 5.07 -15.97 -2.57
CA MET A 345 5.96 -16.91 -1.92
C MET A 345 5.31 -18.28 -1.75
N VAL A 346 6.12 -19.32 -1.61
CA VAL A 346 5.65 -20.68 -1.32
C VAL A 346 6.62 -21.40 -0.39
N GLU A 347 6.08 -22.02 0.65
CA GLU A 347 6.77 -22.85 1.63
C GLU A 347 6.82 -24.33 1.19
N VAL A 348 7.68 -25.13 1.80
CA VAL A 348 7.77 -26.58 1.50
C VAL A 348 6.46 -27.27 1.90
N GLY A 349 5.93 -28.14 1.03
CA GLY A 349 4.68 -28.87 1.25
C GLY A 349 3.39 -28.08 0.95
N GLU A 350 3.47 -26.78 0.66
CA GLU A 350 2.31 -26.00 0.22
C GLU A 350 1.89 -26.35 -1.21
N ALA A 351 0.58 -26.35 -1.44
CA ALA A 351 -0.04 -26.76 -2.72
C ALA A 351 0.08 -25.71 -3.83
N ASP A 352 0.13 -24.42 -3.49
CA ASP A 352 0.31 -23.32 -4.43
C ASP A 352 0.98 -22.13 -3.74
N TYR A 353 1.29 -21.10 -4.51
CA TYR A 353 1.83 -19.84 -4.03
C TYR A 353 0.81 -19.04 -3.20
N PHE A 354 1.34 -18.19 -2.34
CA PHE A 354 0.60 -17.19 -1.57
C PHE A 354 1.17 -15.80 -1.85
N PRO A 355 0.35 -14.74 -1.80
CA PRO A 355 0.87 -13.39 -1.89
C PRO A 355 1.83 -13.09 -0.73
N VAL A 356 2.87 -12.29 -0.99
CA VAL A 356 3.67 -11.75 0.11
C VAL A 356 2.84 -10.74 0.89
N ASP A 357 2.81 -10.88 2.21
CA ASP A 357 2.03 -10.01 3.09
C ASP A 357 2.87 -9.44 4.25
N ASP A 358 2.32 -8.42 4.91
CA ASP A 358 2.88 -7.82 6.11
C ASP A 358 2.01 -8.10 7.35
N ARG A 359 1.28 -9.23 7.39
CA ARG A 359 0.27 -9.52 8.42
C ARG A 359 0.86 -9.69 9.82
N ASN A 360 2.15 -10.02 9.94
CA ASN A 360 2.86 -10.05 11.22
C ASN A 360 3.24 -8.66 11.76
N LYS A 361 2.70 -7.59 11.17
CA LYS A 361 2.87 -6.22 11.66
C LYS A 361 1.53 -5.58 11.98
N LEU A 362 1.56 -4.56 12.82
CA LEU A 362 0.40 -3.78 13.22
C LEU A 362 0.76 -2.30 13.42
N GLN A 363 -0.26 -1.46 13.32
CA GLN A 363 -0.20 -0.04 13.66
C GLN A 363 -1.14 0.15 14.86
N PRO A 364 -0.58 0.30 16.08
CA PRO A 364 -1.39 0.39 17.30
C PRO A 364 -2.07 1.76 17.38
N GLU A 365 -2.88 1.99 18.42
CA GLU A 365 -3.68 3.20 18.61
C GLU A 365 -2.90 4.52 18.39
N PRO A 366 -1.64 4.69 18.87
CA PRO A 366 -0.87 5.91 18.58
C PRO A 366 -0.67 6.21 17.09
N CYS A 367 -0.70 5.20 16.22
CA CYS A 367 -0.57 5.42 14.77
C CYS A 367 -1.84 6.01 14.13
N ALA A 368 -2.96 6.09 14.85
CA ALA A 368 -4.19 6.69 14.34
C ALA A 368 -3.95 8.15 13.91
N GLY A 369 -4.32 8.47 12.67
CA GLY A 369 -4.10 9.81 12.10
C GLY A 369 -2.66 10.14 11.71
N CYS A 370 -1.71 9.21 11.86
CA CYS A 370 -0.32 9.43 11.45
C CYS A 370 -0.20 9.63 9.93
N ALA A 371 0.50 10.68 9.50
CA ALA A 371 0.73 10.97 8.09
C ALA A 371 1.51 9.85 7.37
N LEU A 372 2.37 9.12 8.10
CA LEU A 372 3.18 8.03 7.56
C LEU A 372 2.47 6.66 7.58
N ALA A 373 1.22 6.56 8.06
CA ALA A 373 0.54 5.28 8.26
C ALA A 373 0.39 4.43 6.98
N GLY A 374 0.34 5.06 5.80
CA GLY A 374 0.30 4.32 4.53
C GLY A 374 1.54 3.44 4.30
N PRO A 375 2.71 4.06 4.09
CA PRO A 375 3.94 3.34 3.75
C PRO A 375 4.63 2.68 4.94
N CYS A 376 4.30 3.10 6.18
CA CYS A 376 4.98 2.65 7.38
C CYS A 376 4.67 1.19 7.71
N PRO A 377 5.70 0.35 7.97
CA PRO A 377 5.50 -1.05 8.31
C PRO A 377 4.84 -1.25 9.68
N GLY A 378 4.82 -0.23 10.55
CA GLY A 378 4.38 -0.38 11.93
C GLY A 378 5.33 -1.26 12.76
N LEU A 379 4.80 -1.85 13.83
CA LEU A 379 5.52 -2.75 14.73
C LEU A 379 5.22 -4.21 14.39
N TYR A 380 6.19 -5.11 14.63
CA TYR A 380 5.88 -6.54 14.70
C TYR A 380 4.91 -6.85 15.84
N ARG A 381 3.97 -7.76 15.61
CA ARG A 381 2.96 -8.13 16.62
C ARG A 381 3.59 -8.64 17.91
N GLY A 382 4.49 -9.61 17.81
CA GLY A 382 5.21 -10.17 18.97
C GLY A 382 6.11 -9.16 19.68
N TYR A 383 6.58 -8.11 18.99
CA TYR A 383 7.30 -7.01 19.66
C TYR A 383 6.32 -6.18 20.49
N HIS A 384 5.20 -5.76 19.89
CA HIS A 384 4.17 -4.96 20.53
C HIS A 384 3.57 -5.67 21.76
N GLU A 385 3.37 -6.99 21.69
CA GLU A 385 2.87 -7.80 22.82
C GLU A 385 3.77 -7.72 24.06
N VAL A 386 5.09 -7.61 23.88
CA VAL A 386 6.07 -7.61 24.99
C VAL A 386 6.49 -6.19 25.40
N HIS A 387 6.60 -5.27 24.44
CA HIS A 387 7.19 -3.95 24.66
C HIS A 387 6.22 -2.78 24.45
N GLY A 388 4.99 -3.03 24.00
CA GLY A 388 3.99 -2.01 23.76
C GLY A 388 4.32 -1.08 22.58
N ALA A 389 3.73 0.12 22.60
CA ALA A 389 3.80 1.10 21.52
C ALA A 389 4.49 2.42 21.93
N ASP A 390 4.94 2.55 23.17
CA ASP A 390 5.39 3.82 23.77
C ASP A 390 6.62 4.44 23.09
N GLU A 391 7.38 3.64 22.34
CA GLU A 391 8.53 4.11 21.58
C GLU A 391 8.15 4.81 20.27
N LEU A 392 6.92 4.62 19.76
CA LEU A 392 6.48 5.22 18.52
C LEU A 392 6.40 6.75 18.63
N ARG A 393 6.65 7.45 17.53
CA ARG A 393 6.61 8.92 17.43
C ARG A 393 5.75 9.39 16.25
N PRO A 394 4.44 9.07 16.23
CA PRO A 394 3.56 9.34 15.09
C PRO A 394 3.66 10.79 14.57
N VAL A 395 3.59 10.96 13.26
CA VAL A 395 3.66 12.28 12.62
C VAL A 395 2.24 12.82 12.48
N PRO A 396 1.86 13.90 13.19
CA PRO A 396 0.47 14.34 13.29
C PRO A 396 -0.08 14.99 12.01
N SER A 397 0.79 15.48 11.14
CA SER A 397 0.40 16.18 9.91
C SER A 397 1.40 15.94 8.78
N GLY A 398 0.90 15.73 7.58
CA GLY A 398 1.70 15.64 6.36
C GLY A 398 0.82 15.22 5.19
N PRO A 399 1.29 15.41 3.95
CA PRO A 399 0.57 14.98 2.76
C PRO A 399 0.22 13.50 2.77
N ARG A 400 -0.98 13.19 2.29
CA ARG A 400 -1.49 11.84 2.09
C ARG A 400 -2.16 11.73 0.74
N ALA A 401 -1.97 10.58 0.10
CA ALA A 401 -2.76 10.24 -1.06
C ALA A 401 -4.21 9.98 -0.64
N ASN A 402 -5.15 10.39 -1.48
CA ASN A 402 -6.58 10.11 -1.35
C ASN A 402 -7.06 9.09 -2.40
N SER A 403 -6.18 8.65 -3.30
CA SER A 403 -6.50 7.65 -4.31
C SER A 403 -5.26 6.89 -4.72
N TYR A 404 -5.46 5.73 -5.35
CA TYR A 404 -4.36 4.91 -5.86
C TYR A 404 -4.72 4.16 -7.13
N ASP A 405 -3.70 3.78 -7.90
CA ASP A 405 -3.88 3.15 -9.19
C ASP A 405 -3.86 1.62 -9.10
N TYR A 406 -4.89 0.99 -9.66
CA TYR A 406 -4.81 -0.35 -10.20
C TYR A 406 -4.31 -0.26 -11.64
N VAL A 407 -3.04 -0.60 -11.86
CA VAL A 407 -2.37 -0.52 -13.15
C VAL A 407 -2.61 -1.82 -13.94
N LEU A 408 -3.02 -1.69 -15.21
CA LEU A 408 -3.24 -2.85 -16.08
C LEU A 408 -1.95 -3.69 -16.25
N GLU A 409 -1.99 -4.92 -15.76
CA GLU A 409 -0.90 -5.90 -15.89
C GLU A 409 -1.04 -6.74 -17.14
N ALA A 410 -2.23 -7.31 -17.39
CA ALA A 410 -2.46 -8.21 -18.51
C ALA A 410 -3.94 -8.23 -18.91
N LEU A 411 -4.18 -8.47 -20.19
CA LEU A 411 -5.46 -9.00 -20.65
C LEU A 411 -5.38 -10.52 -20.51
N VAL A 412 -6.37 -11.08 -19.82
CA VAL A 412 -6.46 -12.51 -19.57
C VAL A 412 -7.51 -13.06 -20.55
N PRO A 413 -7.22 -14.15 -21.28
CA PRO A 413 -8.23 -14.79 -22.10
C PRO A 413 -9.40 -15.24 -21.22
N ASP A 414 -10.60 -14.75 -21.53
CA ASP A 414 -11.84 -15.22 -20.90
C ASP A 414 -12.62 -16.01 -21.96
N ARG A 415 -12.70 -17.32 -21.76
CA ARG A 415 -13.46 -18.23 -22.62
C ARG A 415 -14.72 -18.76 -21.92
N LEU A 416 -15.03 -18.22 -20.74
CA LEU A 416 -16.11 -18.67 -19.89
C LEU A 416 -17.34 -17.79 -20.06
N GLY A 417 -18.51 -18.36 -19.76
CA GLY A 417 -19.77 -17.62 -19.71
C GLY A 417 -19.81 -16.60 -18.57
N SER A 418 -20.82 -15.73 -18.58
CA SER A 418 -21.04 -14.75 -17.51
C SER A 418 -21.33 -15.39 -16.15
N ASP A 419 -21.85 -16.61 -16.15
CA ASP A 419 -22.20 -17.46 -15.00
C ASP A 419 -21.02 -18.23 -14.40
N GLN A 420 -19.90 -18.30 -15.11
CA GLN A 420 -18.70 -19.02 -14.69
C GLN A 420 -17.61 -18.06 -14.19
N CYS A 421 -16.83 -18.52 -13.21
CA CYS A 421 -15.79 -17.72 -12.58
C CYS A 421 -14.42 -18.06 -13.18
N PRO A 422 -13.72 -17.12 -13.84
CA PRO A 422 -12.39 -17.37 -14.40
C PRO A 422 -11.33 -17.67 -13.33
N LEU A 423 -11.53 -17.23 -12.08
CA LEU A 423 -10.62 -17.52 -10.98
C LEU A 423 -10.75 -18.95 -10.47
N ARG A 424 -11.98 -19.43 -10.28
CA ARG A 424 -12.26 -20.78 -9.76
C ARG A 424 -12.28 -21.83 -10.88
N ASP A 425 -12.96 -21.51 -11.97
CA ASP A 425 -13.31 -22.45 -13.04
C ASP A 425 -12.36 -22.30 -14.25
N GLY A 426 -11.65 -21.17 -14.37
CA GLY A 426 -10.78 -20.83 -15.52
C GLY A 426 -9.29 -21.11 -15.35
N GLY A 427 -8.89 -21.86 -14.31
CA GLY A 427 -7.50 -22.28 -14.10
C GLY A 427 -6.54 -21.19 -13.58
N LEU A 428 -7.02 -19.95 -13.37
CA LEU A 428 -6.20 -18.90 -12.73
C LEU A 428 -5.94 -19.19 -11.26
N GLY A 429 -6.86 -19.87 -10.57
CA GLY A 429 -6.84 -20.11 -9.13
C GLY A 429 -7.38 -18.92 -8.34
N VAL A 430 -7.96 -19.21 -7.17
CA VAL A 430 -8.37 -18.16 -6.20
C VAL A 430 -7.16 -17.59 -5.43
N THR A 431 -6.11 -18.40 -5.29
CA THR A 431 -4.72 -18.04 -4.96
C THR A 431 -3.90 -18.04 -6.25
N PRO A 432 -2.76 -17.33 -6.34
CA PRO A 432 -1.97 -16.65 -5.30
C PRO A 432 -2.19 -15.13 -5.23
N TRP A 433 -3.36 -14.64 -5.64
CA TRP A 433 -3.61 -13.21 -5.82
C TRP A 433 -3.72 -12.47 -4.48
N ASP A 434 -3.00 -11.36 -4.32
CA ASP A 434 -3.20 -10.48 -3.17
C ASP A 434 -4.59 -9.82 -3.25
N ARG A 435 -5.32 -10.01 -2.16
CA ARG A 435 -6.75 -9.74 -2.09
C ARG A 435 -7.06 -8.26 -2.26
N GLY A 436 -6.22 -7.39 -1.70
CA GLY A 436 -6.34 -5.94 -1.83
C GLY A 436 -5.70 -5.44 -3.12
N ARG A 437 -4.48 -5.89 -3.44
CA ARG A 437 -3.65 -5.29 -4.49
C ARG A 437 -3.93 -5.77 -5.89
N GLN A 438 -4.52 -6.95 -6.09
CA GLN A 438 -4.91 -7.40 -7.43
C GLN A 438 -6.37 -7.04 -7.68
N LEU A 439 -6.71 -6.79 -8.95
CA LEU A 439 -8.08 -6.53 -9.37
C LEU A 439 -8.33 -7.24 -10.69
N PHE A 440 -9.44 -7.97 -10.76
CA PHE A 440 -9.91 -8.62 -11.98
C PHE A 440 -11.21 -7.95 -12.41
N VAL A 441 -11.21 -7.37 -13.61
CA VAL A 441 -12.36 -6.67 -14.18
C VAL A 441 -12.80 -7.39 -15.45
N ARG A 442 -14.07 -7.80 -15.49
CA ARG A 442 -14.71 -8.35 -16.68
C ARG A 442 -15.59 -7.29 -17.31
N HIS A 443 -15.39 -7.03 -18.60
CA HIS A 443 -16.20 -6.11 -19.39
C HIS A 443 -16.27 -6.62 -20.84
N GLY A 444 -17.47 -6.80 -21.38
CA GLY A 444 -17.67 -7.10 -22.81
C GLY A 444 -16.92 -8.35 -23.28
N GLY A 445 -16.97 -9.43 -22.48
CA GLY A 445 -16.31 -10.69 -22.77
C GLY A 445 -14.78 -10.69 -22.64
N LYS A 446 -14.20 -9.60 -22.12
CA LYS A 446 -12.76 -9.51 -21.84
C LYS A 446 -12.51 -9.49 -20.35
N LEU A 447 -11.47 -10.20 -19.90
CA LEU A 447 -10.97 -10.16 -18.54
C LEU A 447 -9.65 -9.39 -18.51
N ALA A 448 -9.54 -8.43 -17.61
CA ALA A 448 -8.34 -7.66 -17.39
C ALA A 448 -7.86 -7.82 -15.95
N ARG A 449 -6.56 -8.07 -15.79
CA ARG A 449 -5.87 -8.17 -14.50
C ARG A 449 -5.09 -6.88 -14.25
N TYR A 450 -5.30 -6.29 -13.10
CA TYR A 450 -4.62 -5.07 -12.64
C TYR A 450 -3.93 -5.32 -11.30
N ARG A 451 -2.96 -4.45 -10.98
CA ARG A 451 -2.26 -4.45 -9.69
C ARG A 451 -2.07 -3.05 -9.15
N ALA A 452 -2.19 -2.88 -7.84
CA ALA A 452 -1.88 -1.65 -7.11
C ALA A 452 -0.45 -1.68 -6.53
N PRO A 453 0.53 -1.01 -7.18
CA PRO A 453 1.92 -0.99 -6.71
C PRO A 453 2.20 0.06 -5.63
N THR A 454 1.21 0.92 -5.31
CA THR A 454 1.38 2.04 -4.36
C THR A 454 1.84 1.58 -2.98
N ARG A 455 2.59 2.44 -2.28
CA ARG A 455 2.86 2.29 -0.85
C ARG A 455 2.18 3.38 -0.02
N ASP A 456 1.41 4.27 -0.63
CA ASP A 456 0.75 5.38 0.05
C ASP A 456 -0.42 4.90 0.92
N PHE A 457 -0.80 3.63 0.73
CA PHE A 457 -1.83 2.93 1.48
C PHE A 457 -1.30 1.59 1.99
N SER A 458 -1.68 1.24 3.22
CA SER A 458 -1.44 -0.07 3.80
C SER A 458 -2.27 -1.13 3.07
N ASP A 459 -1.87 -2.40 3.15
CA ASP A 459 -2.64 -3.50 2.53
C ASP A 459 -4.06 -3.57 3.09
N VAL A 460 -4.21 -3.35 4.40
CA VAL A 460 -5.52 -3.31 5.08
C VAL A 460 -6.38 -2.20 4.51
N ALA A 461 -5.83 -0.99 4.34
CA ALA A 461 -6.59 0.12 3.76
C ALA A 461 -7.06 -0.19 2.33
N ILE A 462 -6.18 -0.73 1.49
CA ILE A 462 -6.53 -1.12 0.11
C ILE A 462 -7.60 -2.23 0.11
N GLU A 463 -7.46 -3.22 0.99
CA GLU A 463 -8.42 -4.32 1.13
C GLU A 463 -9.79 -3.81 1.61
N THR A 464 -9.84 -2.93 2.62
CA THR A 464 -11.06 -2.28 3.11
C THR A 464 -11.72 -1.44 2.02
N THR A 465 -10.98 -0.55 1.34
CA THR A 465 -11.51 0.27 0.24
C THR A 465 -12.14 -0.60 -0.86
N LYS A 466 -11.51 -1.72 -1.21
CA LYS A 466 -12.00 -2.63 -2.25
C LYS A 466 -13.15 -3.53 -1.80
N HIS A 467 -12.96 -4.25 -0.70
CA HIS A 467 -13.81 -5.36 -0.29
C HIS A 467 -14.79 -5.02 0.81
N GLU A 468 -14.68 -3.90 1.50
CA GLU A 468 -15.64 -3.51 2.54
C GLU A 468 -16.46 -2.32 2.06
N VAL A 469 -15.78 -1.22 1.69
CA VAL A 469 -16.41 0.03 1.26
C VAL A 469 -16.84 -0.02 -0.22
N GLY A 470 -16.09 -0.70 -1.08
CA GLY A 470 -16.43 -0.88 -2.50
C GLY A 470 -16.14 0.32 -3.40
N GLN A 471 -15.19 1.19 -3.02
CA GLN A 471 -14.88 2.42 -3.78
C GLN A 471 -13.75 2.16 -4.78
N ILE A 472 -14.03 1.32 -5.78
CA ILE A 472 -13.15 1.08 -6.92
C ILE A 472 -13.83 1.56 -8.18
N TYR A 473 -13.11 2.31 -9.01
CA TYR A 473 -13.64 2.86 -10.26
C TYR A 473 -12.74 2.53 -11.43
N TYR A 474 -13.36 2.40 -12.61
CA TYR A 474 -12.66 2.41 -13.87
C TYR A 474 -12.54 3.85 -14.36
N ASP A 475 -11.30 4.31 -14.57
CA ASP A 475 -11.02 5.65 -15.09
C ASP A 475 -11.15 5.63 -16.62
N VAL A 476 -12.24 6.19 -17.13
CA VAL A 476 -12.49 6.35 -18.57
C VAL A 476 -12.00 7.70 -19.10
N SER A 477 -11.44 8.55 -18.23
CA SER A 477 -11.04 9.90 -18.60
C SER A 477 -9.80 9.92 -19.50
N GLY A 478 -9.75 10.96 -20.35
CA GLY A 478 -8.55 11.36 -21.07
C GLY A 478 -7.57 12.18 -20.25
N LYS A 479 -7.90 12.48 -18.99
CA LYS A 479 -7.32 13.54 -18.17
C LYS A 479 -6.13 13.07 -17.33
N VAL A 480 -5.41 14.01 -16.74
CA VAL A 480 -4.32 13.74 -15.78
C VAL A 480 -4.93 13.26 -14.46
N ALA A 481 -5.96 13.94 -13.98
CA ALA A 481 -6.79 13.50 -12.88
C ALA A 481 -8.27 13.61 -13.30
N PRO A 482 -9.14 12.68 -12.88
CA PRO A 482 -10.57 12.83 -13.04
C PRO A 482 -11.02 14.04 -12.21
N ASP A 483 -11.85 14.88 -12.80
CA ASP A 483 -12.38 16.08 -12.16
C ASP A 483 -13.91 16.16 -12.24
N ASP A 484 -14.56 15.35 -13.07
CA ASP A 484 -16.02 15.20 -13.15
C ASP A 484 -16.34 13.73 -12.94
N PHE A 485 -16.52 13.31 -11.69
CA PHE A 485 -16.61 11.88 -11.34
C PHE A 485 -17.81 11.20 -11.99
N ALA A 486 -18.92 11.92 -12.22
CA ALA A 486 -20.10 11.40 -12.89
C ALA A 486 -19.85 11.03 -14.37
N ARG A 487 -18.86 11.67 -15.03
CA ARG A 487 -18.50 11.39 -16.43
C ARG A 487 -17.19 10.63 -16.58
N ASP A 488 -16.22 10.88 -15.72
CA ASP A 488 -14.85 10.40 -15.81
C ASP A 488 -14.68 9.00 -15.21
N LEU A 489 -15.56 8.61 -14.27
CA LEU A 489 -15.41 7.39 -13.49
C LEU A 489 -16.63 6.47 -13.65
N VAL A 490 -16.35 5.18 -13.84
CA VAL A 490 -17.37 4.12 -13.83
C VAL A 490 -17.18 3.26 -12.59
N PRO A 491 -18.14 3.18 -11.65
CA PRO A 491 -18.04 2.32 -10.49
C PRO A 491 -17.87 0.85 -10.87
N LEU A 492 -17.01 0.15 -10.14
CA LEU A 492 -16.83 -1.29 -10.27
C LEU A 492 -17.48 -2.00 -9.09
N GLN A 493 -18.39 -2.91 -9.37
CA GLN A 493 -19.01 -3.76 -8.37
C GLN A 493 -18.47 -5.18 -8.47
N ARG A 494 -18.58 -5.94 -7.38
CA ARG A 494 -18.26 -7.37 -7.41
C ARG A 494 -19.26 -8.08 -8.32
N ALA A 495 -18.78 -8.92 -9.22
CA ALA A 495 -19.63 -9.62 -10.18
C ALA A 495 -20.61 -10.57 -9.49
N ALA A 496 -21.82 -10.71 -10.05
CA ALA A 496 -22.88 -11.53 -9.48
C ALA A 496 -22.46 -12.98 -9.15
N VAL A 497 -21.63 -13.60 -10.01
CA VAL A 497 -21.06 -14.96 -9.81
C VAL A 497 -20.26 -15.10 -8.50
N CYS A 498 -19.85 -13.99 -7.89
CA CYS A 498 -19.10 -13.97 -6.64
C CYS A 498 -19.98 -13.93 -5.38
N GLY A 499 -21.31 -13.82 -5.50
CA GLY A 499 -22.25 -13.63 -4.39
C GLY A 499 -22.10 -14.68 -3.29
N ASP A 500 -22.38 -15.94 -3.64
CA ASP A 500 -22.43 -17.09 -2.72
C ASP A 500 -21.18 -17.99 -2.81
N CYS A 501 -20.06 -17.43 -3.26
CA CYS A 501 -18.84 -18.20 -3.46
C CYS A 501 -18.15 -18.52 -2.12
N PRO A 502 -17.86 -19.80 -1.78
CA PRO A 502 -17.20 -20.16 -0.52
C PRO A 502 -15.78 -19.60 -0.39
N GLU A 503 -15.13 -19.34 -1.52
CA GLU A 503 -13.79 -18.75 -1.57
C GLU A 503 -13.78 -17.24 -1.30
N ARG A 504 -14.95 -16.61 -1.13
CA ARG A 504 -15.10 -15.15 -0.97
C ARG A 504 -14.20 -14.52 0.11
N PRO A 505 -13.97 -15.12 1.30
CA PRO A 505 -13.10 -14.53 2.32
C PRO A 505 -11.62 -14.46 1.93
N HIS A 506 -11.18 -15.29 0.98
CA HIS A 506 -9.77 -15.43 0.61
C HIS A 506 -9.48 -14.99 -0.84
N CYS A 507 -10.51 -14.91 -1.68
CA CYS A 507 -10.40 -14.60 -3.09
C CYS A 507 -10.37 -13.09 -3.37
N VAL A 508 -9.54 -12.70 -4.33
CA VAL A 508 -9.44 -11.34 -4.89
C VAL A 508 -10.75 -10.81 -5.46
N GLY A 509 -11.67 -11.70 -5.88
CA GLY A 509 -12.97 -11.35 -6.44
C GLY A 509 -12.93 -10.85 -7.89
N LEU A 510 -13.95 -11.23 -8.66
CA LEU A 510 -14.21 -10.69 -9.99
C LEU A 510 -15.07 -9.44 -9.88
N HIS A 511 -14.76 -8.41 -10.66
CA HIS A 511 -15.48 -7.15 -10.69
C HIS A 511 -16.01 -6.84 -12.09
N GLU A 512 -17.06 -6.05 -12.18
CA GLU A 512 -17.69 -5.62 -13.42
C GLU A 512 -18.19 -4.17 -13.29
N PRO A 513 -18.35 -3.44 -14.41
CA PRO A 513 -18.90 -2.09 -14.38
C PRO A 513 -20.33 -2.06 -13.83
N ARG A 514 -20.59 -1.12 -12.93
CA ARG A 514 -21.94 -0.74 -12.50
C ARG A 514 -22.37 0.48 -13.31
N LEU A 515 -23.54 0.38 -13.96
CA LEU A 515 -24.05 1.41 -14.86
C LEU A 515 -24.99 2.41 -14.17
N GLU A 516 -25.33 2.18 -12.91
CA GLU A 516 -26.15 3.10 -12.13
C GLU A 516 -25.42 4.43 -11.88
N PRO A 517 -26.10 5.58 -11.99
CA PRO A 517 -25.49 6.90 -11.90
C PRO A 517 -25.28 7.35 -10.44
N LEU A 518 -24.49 6.59 -9.66
CA LEU A 518 -24.28 6.83 -8.23
C LEU A 518 -23.77 8.24 -7.91
N PHE A 519 -22.81 8.74 -8.68
CA PHE A 519 -22.27 10.09 -8.49
C PHE A 519 -23.31 11.17 -8.71
N ALA A 520 -24.05 11.12 -9.82
CA ALA A 520 -25.08 12.11 -10.13
C ALA A 520 -26.24 12.07 -9.13
N ARG A 521 -26.65 10.87 -8.68
CA ARG A 521 -27.67 10.72 -7.63
C ARG A 521 -27.23 11.39 -6.35
N ASP A 522 -26.03 11.06 -5.87
CA ASP A 522 -25.50 11.63 -4.65
C ASP A 522 -25.33 13.15 -4.81
N GLU A 523 -24.76 13.63 -5.92
CA GLU A 523 -24.62 15.06 -6.22
C GLU A 523 -25.96 15.81 -6.10
N ALA A 524 -27.02 15.31 -6.72
CA ALA A 524 -28.35 15.88 -6.62
C ALA A 524 -28.89 15.96 -5.18
N GLU A 525 -28.60 14.97 -4.31
CA GLU A 525 -28.97 15.03 -2.90
C GLU A 525 -28.27 16.18 -2.15
N LEU A 526 -26.99 16.43 -2.46
CA LEU A 526 -26.26 17.55 -1.86
C LEU A 526 -26.79 18.89 -2.38
N GLU A 527 -27.04 18.98 -3.70
CA GLU A 527 -27.62 20.19 -4.30
C GLU A 527 -28.97 20.53 -3.68
N ALA A 528 -29.82 19.53 -3.40
CA ALA A 528 -31.09 19.73 -2.71
C ALA A 528 -30.91 20.27 -1.28
N LEU A 529 -29.90 19.78 -0.53
CA LEU A 529 -29.58 20.31 0.80
C LEU A 529 -29.11 21.75 0.75
N LEU A 530 -28.28 22.10 -0.24
CA LEU A 530 -27.75 23.45 -0.41
C LEU A 530 -28.82 24.43 -0.91
N GLY A 531 -29.68 24.02 -1.84
CA GLY A 531 -30.76 24.84 -2.37
C GLY A 531 -31.87 25.15 -1.36
N ALA A 532 -31.97 24.36 -0.29
CA ALA A 532 -32.87 24.58 0.83
C ALA A 532 -32.32 25.54 1.89
N LEU A 533 -31.08 26.04 1.76
CA LEU A 533 -30.50 26.99 2.71
C LEU A 533 -31.11 28.39 2.53
N GLU A 534 -31.27 29.09 3.64
CA GLU A 534 -31.70 30.48 3.71
C GLU A 534 -30.84 31.23 4.73
N GLY A 535 -30.82 32.57 4.65
CA GLY A 535 -30.03 33.41 5.54
C GLY A 535 -28.55 33.52 5.14
N ASP A 536 -27.67 33.65 6.13
CA ASP A 536 -26.25 33.92 5.96
C ASP A 536 -25.44 32.63 5.91
N VAL A 537 -24.74 32.41 4.80
CA VAL A 537 -23.93 31.23 4.54
C VAL A 537 -22.46 31.60 4.43
N LEU A 538 -21.62 30.94 5.23
CA LEU A 538 -20.17 30.95 5.12
C LEU A 538 -19.70 29.62 4.52
N ASP A 539 -19.06 29.64 3.37
CA ASP A 539 -18.45 28.46 2.73
C ASP A 539 -16.92 28.55 2.80
N VAL A 540 -16.28 27.63 3.52
CA VAL A 540 -14.84 27.66 3.79
C VAL A 540 -14.13 26.57 3.00
N GLY A 541 -13.20 26.99 2.16
CA GLY A 541 -12.63 26.18 1.09
C GLY A 541 -13.59 26.06 -0.08
N CYS A 542 -14.18 27.17 -0.53
CA CYS A 542 -15.21 27.15 -1.59
C CYS A 542 -14.66 26.74 -2.97
N GLY A 543 -13.33 26.68 -3.12
CA GLY A 543 -12.65 26.10 -4.29
C GLY A 543 -13.04 26.76 -5.60
N ASP A 544 -13.37 25.93 -6.60
CA ASP A 544 -13.82 26.34 -7.95
C ASP A 544 -15.33 26.58 -8.04
N GLY A 545 -16.04 26.63 -6.91
CA GLY A 545 -17.43 27.08 -6.84
C GLY A 545 -18.47 26.12 -7.41
N ARG A 546 -18.16 24.82 -7.55
CA ARG A 546 -19.09 23.80 -8.07
C ARG A 546 -20.44 23.74 -7.37
N SER A 547 -20.46 24.08 -6.08
CA SER A 547 -21.66 24.03 -5.24
C SER A 547 -22.53 25.30 -5.35
N LEU A 548 -22.01 26.39 -5.94
CA LEU A 548 -22.71 27.68 -6.04
C LEU A 548 -24.02 27.63 -6.85
N PRO A 549 -24.14 26.88 -7.97
CA PRO A 549 -25.38 26.82 -8.75
C PRO A 549 -26.60 26.42 -7.91
N ALA A 550 -26.45 25.50 -6.96
CA ALA A 550 -27.53 25.03 -6.10
C ALA A 550 -28.13 26.14 -5.20
N MET A 551 -27.34 27.14 -4.82
CA MET A 551 -27.78 28.25 -3.96
C MET A 551 -28.19 29.51 -4.73
N ALA A 552 -27.95 29.53 -6.05
CA ALA A 552 -28.06 30.74 -6.85
C ALA A 552 -29.50 31.28 -6.95
N GLU A 553 -30.52 30.41 -6.91
CA GLU A 553 -31.92 30.82 -6.92
C GLU A 553 -32.28 31.57 -5.63
N ALA A 554 -31.99 31.00 -4.46
CA ALA A 554 -32.26 31.62 -3.16
C ALA A 554 -31.53 32.95 -2.99
N ALA A 555 -30.28 33.03 -3.47
CA ALA A 555 -29.50 34.26 -3.43
C ALA A 555 -30.10 35.36 -4.30
N ARG A 556 -30.49 35.04 -5.55
CA ARG A 556 -31.13 36.00 -6.47
C ARG A 556 -32.50 36.46 -5.96
N ALA A 557 -33.21 35.60 -5.24
CA ALA A 557 -34.47 35.93 -4.57
C ALA A 557 -34.28 36.74 -3.28
N GLY A 558 -33.03 37.05 -2.87
CA GLY A 558 -32.73 37.78 -1.64
C GLY A 558 -32.93 36.97 -0.36
N ARG A 559 -33.18 35.66 -0.45
CA ARG A 559 -33.36 34.75 0.69
C ARG A 559 -32.04 34.25 1.29
N LEU A 560 -30.92 34.39 0.55
CA LEU A 560 -29.60 33.90 0.95
C LEU A 560 -28.51 34.94 0.69
N ARG A 561 -27.61 35.14 1.66
CA ARG A 561 -26.37 35.93 1.51
C ARG A 561 -25.17 35.00 1.67
N TYR A 562 -24.34 34.94 0.64
CA TYR A 562 -23.21 34.01 0.58
C TYR A 562 -21.86 34.71 0.73
N LEU A 563 -20.99 34.13 1.55
CA LEU A 563 -19.56 34.46 1.62
C LEU A 563 -18.71 33.20 1.44
N GLY A 564 -17.94 33.14 0.37
CA GLY A 564 -16.93 32.10 0.12
C GLY A 564 -15.55 32.55 0.58
N VAL A 565 -14.82 31.67 1.27
CA VAL A 565 -13.44 31.90 1.70
C VAL A 565 -12.54 30.81 1.13
N ASP A 566 -11.46 31.19 0.47
CA ASP A 566 -10.47 30.25 -0.08
C ASP A 566 -9.07 30.89 -0.13
N PRO A 567 -7.98 30.13 0.04
CA PRO A 567 -6.62 30.65 -0.15
C PRO A 567 -6.27 30.98 -1.61
N ASP A 568 -6.97 30.40 -2.60
CA ASP A 568 -6.67 30.61 -4.03
C ASP A 568 -7.29 31.91 -4.56
N VAL A 569 -6.46 32.96 -4.61
CA VAL A 569 -6.85 34.30 -5.09
C VAL A 569 -7.35 34.28 -6.54
N GLU A 570 -6.76 33.45 -7.41
CA GLU A 570 -7.11 33.42 -8.84
C GLU A 570 -8.44 32.72 -9.07
N ALA A 571 -8.69 31.63 -8.34
CA ALA A 571 -9.98 30.94 -8.33
C ALA A 571 -11.10 31.89 -7.84
N LEU A 572 -10.88 32.57 -6.71
CA LEU A 572 -11.86 33.51 -6.16
C LEU A 572 -12.17 34.68 -7.11
N ALA A 573 -11.15 35.24 -7.78
CA ALA A 573 -11.36 36.30 -8.77
C ALA A 573 -12.21 35.82 -9.94
N SER A 574 -12.04 34.57 -10.37
CA SER A 574 -12.84 33.95 -11.43
C SER A 574 -14.28 33.72 -11.00
N LEU A 575 -14.49 33.26 -9.76
CA LEU A 575 -15.82 33.10 -9.18
C LEU A 575 -16.56 34.42 -9.03
N GLY A 576 -15.89 35.47 -8.58
CA GLY A 576 -16.50 36.80 -8.45
C GLY A 576 -17.01 37.37 -9.77
N ARG A 577 -16.37 37.03 -10.91
CA ARG A 577 -16.85 37.41 -12.25
C ARG A 577 -18.07 36.59 -12.69
N ALA A 578 -18.12 35.30 -12.34
CA ALA A 578 -19.19 34.39 -12.74
C ALA A 578 -20.45 34.50 -11.85
N HIS A 579 -20.29 34.89 -10.59
CA HIS A 579 -21.34 34.89 -9.57
C HIS A 579 -21.43 36.25 -8.85
N SER A 580 -21.97 37.26 -9.53
CA SER A 580 -22.11 38.62 -9.00
C SER A 580 -23.00 38.74 -7.74
N TRP A 581 -23.79 37.70 -7.43
CA TRP A 581 -24.61 37.61 -6.22
C TRP A 581 -23.84 37.13 -4.99
N ALA A 582 -22.63 36.58 -5.15
CA ALA A 582 -21.81 36.00 -4.10
C ALA A 582 -20.67 36.95 -3.69
N ARG A 583 -20.28 36.92 -2.41
CA ARG A 583 -19.06 37.58 -1.92
C ARG A 583 -17.96 36.56 -1.72
N PHE A 584 -16.71 36.96 -1.98
CA PHE A 584 -15.54 36.12 -1.83
C PHE A 584 -14.43 36.87 -1.08
N ALA A 585 -13.67 36.15 -0.26
CA ALA A 585 -12.54 36.71 0.49
C ALA A 585 -11.39 35.71 0.59
N THR A 586 -10.16 36.20 0.46
CA THR A 586 -8.96 35.36 0.60
C THR A 586 -8.69 35.07 2.07
N GLY A 587 -8.54 33.79 2.42
CA GLY A 587 -8.19 33.36 3.76
C GLY A 587 -8.22 31.84 3.92
N THR A 588 -7.92 31.35 5.12
CA THR A 588 -8.02 29.92 5.45
C THR A 588 -9.00 29.70 6.59
N ALA A 589 -9.36 28.43 6.86
CA ALA A 589 -10.24 28.11 7.99
C ALA A 589 -9.63 28.52 9.34
N GLU A 590 -8.30 28.47 9.45
CA GLU A 590 -7.53 28.87 10.63
C GLU A 590 -7.37 30.39 10.75
N ALA A 591 -7.47 31.12 9.65
CA ALA A 591 -7.29 32.57 9.57
C ALA A 591 -8.36 33.21 8.67
N LEU A 592 -9.59 33.26 9.16
CA LEU A 592 -10.72 33.80 8.42
C LEU A 592 -10.66 35.35 8.31
N PRO A 593 -10.97 35.93 7.13
CA PRO A 593 -10.97 37.37 6.91
C PRO A 593 -12.29 38.01 7.38
N LEU A 594 -12.67 37.77 8.65
CA LEU A 594 -13.96 38.16 9.21
C LEU A 594 -13.80 39.10 10.40
N GLY A 595 -14.69 40.09 10.50
CA GLY A 595 -14.83 40.92 11.69
C GLY A 595 -15.24 40.11 12.95
N PRO A 596 -14.98 40.62 14.15
CA PRO A 596 -15.25 39.90 15.40
C PRO A 596 -16.75 39.64 15.65
N ALA A 597 -17.63 40.48 15.12
CA ALA A 597 -19.08 40.39 15.30
C ALA A 597 -19.80 39.60 14.18
N GLU A 598 -19.12 39.24 13.10
CA GLU A 598 -19.76 38.53 11.97
C GLU A 598 -20.19 37.12 12.40
N ARG A 599 -21.44 36.77 12.09
CA ARG A 599 -22.10 35.50 12.43
C ARG A 599 -22.95 35.02 11.26
N PHE A 600 -23.12 33.71 11.15
CA PHE A 600 -23.78 33.03 10.04
C PHE A 600 -24.84 32.04 10.53
N ASP A 601 -25.86 31.80 9.70
CA ASP A 601 -26.88 30.77 9.93
C ASP A 601 -26.35 29.38 9.53
N HIS A 602 -25.50 29.35 8.50
CA HIS A 602 -24.90 28.12 7.99
C HIS A 602 -23.39 28.29 7.76
N VAL A 603 -22.63 27.27 8.14
CA VAL A 603 -21.20 27.13 7.80
C VAL A 603 -21.03 25.85 7.00
N LEU A 604 -20.34 25.93 5.88
CA LEU A 604 -20.09 24.82 4.96
C LEU A 604 -18.59 24.52 4.90
N LEU A 605 -18.27 23.22 4.90
CA LEU A 605 -16.96 22.67 4.58
C LEU A 605 -17.17 21.62 3.50
N LEU A 606 -17.08 22.02 2.24
CA LEU A 606 -17.40 21.17 1.08
C LEU A 606 -16.12 20.72 0.37
N ARG A 607 -15.72 19.46 0.62
CA ARG A 607 -14.47 18.84 0.15
C ARG A 607 -13.21 19.61 0.59
N SER A 608 -13.26 20.23 1.76
CA SER A 608 -12.15 20.96 2.36
C SER A 608 -11.71 20.39 3.71
N TRP A 609 -12.49 19.48 4.32
CA TRP A 609 -12.21 18.92 5.65
C TRP A 609 -10.87 18.18 5.71
N ASN A 610 -10.62 17.32 4.73
CA ASN A 610 -9.40 16.53 4.64
C ASN A 610 -8.16 17.36 4.26
N HIS A 611 -8.35 18.62 3.89
CA HIS A 611 -7.29 19.58 3.58
C HIS A 611 -6.93 20.52 4.75
N LEU A 612 -7.78 20.61 5.78
CA LEU A 612 -7.54 21.47 6.96
C LEU A 612 -6.28 21.02 7.71
N ARG A 613 -5.45 21.95 8.18
CA ARG A 613 -4.25 21.58 8.96
C ARG A 613 -4.65 21.11 10.34
N GLU A 614 -5.55 21.85 10.99
CA GLU A 614 -6.02 21.60 12.35
C GLU A 614 -7.56 21.56 12.36
N PRO A 615 -8.19 20.43 12.01
CA PRO A 615 -9.63 20.37 11.73
C PRO A 615 -10.46 20.63 12.98
N VAL A 616 -9.98 20.22 14.16
CA VAL A 616 -10.66 20.45 15.44
C VAL A 616 -10.67 21.94 15.76
N ALA A 617 -9.50 22.59 15.75
CA ALA A 617 -9.37 24.02 16.02
C ALA A 617 -10.14 24.87 14.98
N ALA A 618 -10.04 24.52 13.70
CA ALA A 618 -10.80 25.15 12.63
C ALA A 618 -12.32 24.99 12.86
N ALA A 619 -12.79 23.78 13.18
CA ALA A 619 -14.20 23.53 13.45
C ALA A 619 -14.70 24.28 14.69
N GLU A 620 -13.91 24.38 15.76
CA GLU A 620 -14.24 25.17 16.96
C GLU A 620 -14.35 26.66 16.63
N HIS A 621 -13.40 27.20 15.86
CA HIS A 621 -13.44 28.57 15.40
C HIS A 621 -14.70 28.86 14.55
N LEU A 622 -14.98 27.99 13.58
CA LEU A 622 -16.16 28.07 12.71
C LEU A 622 -17.47 27.92 13.48
N TRP A 623 -17.51 27.02 14.46
CA TRP A 623 -18.67 26.81 15.34
C TRP A 623 -18.97 28.06 16.17
N GLY A 624 -17.94 28.81 16.57
CA GLY A 624 -18.07 30.13 17.20
C GLY A 624 -18.75 31.19 16.31
N ARG A 625 -18.66 31.04 14.98
CA ARG A 625 -19.30 31.94 14.00
C ARG A 625 -20.76 31.60 13.72
N LEU A 626 -21.24 30.42 14.12
CA LEU A 626 -22.65 30.05 13.98
C LEU A 626 -23.54 30.77 14.99
N ARG A 627 -24.69 31.27 14.52
CA ARG A 627 -25.80 31.70 15.37
C ARG A 627 -26.40 30.50 16.12
N PRO A 628 -27.06 30.72 17.27
CA PRO A 628 -27.89 29.70 17.90
C PRO A 628 -28.92 29.13 16.90
N GLY A 629 -29.08 27.82 16.86
CA GLY A 629 -29.91 27.15 15.85
C GLY A 629 -29.27 26.96 14.47
N GLY A 630 -28.13 27.60 14.21
CA GLY A 630 -27.38 27.48 12.95
C GLY A 630 -26.78 26.09 12.73
N THR A 631 -26.35 25.81 11.49
CA THR A 631 -25.84 24.47 11.12
C THR A 631 -24.44 24.48 10.51
N LEU A 632 -23.62 23.50 10.91
CA LEU A 632 -22.37 23.14 10.25
C LEU A 632 -22.63 21.95 9.31
N LEU A 633 -22.35 22.11 8.01
CA LEU A 633 -22.39 21.04 7.01
C LEU A 633 -20.96 20.70 6.60
N VAL A 634 -20.55 19.45 6.80
CA VAL A 634 -19.25 18.92 6.40
C VAL A 634 -19.47 17.80 5.39
N VAL A 635 -18.85 17.93 4.23
CA VAL A 635 -18.91 16.96 3.14
C VAL A 635 -17.50 16.72 2.67
N ASP A 636 -17.08 15.46 2.58
CA ASP A 636 -15.77 15.11 2.02
C ASP A 636 -15.81 13.67 1.49
N ASP A 637 -14.70 13.23 0.94
CA ASP A 637 -14.57 11.97 0.24
C ASP A 637 -13.67 10.99 1.01
N VAL A 638 -13.98 9.70 0.92
CA VAL A 638 -13.08 8.62 1.36
C VAL A 638 -12.11 8.21 0.24
N PRO A 639 -10.98 7.57 0.58
CA PRO A 639 -10.05 7.09 -0.42
C PRO A 639 -10.61 6.02 -1.35
N PHE A 640 -10.13 6.02 -2.60
CA PHE A 640 -10.62 5.12 -3.64
C PHE A 640 -9.52 4.58 -4.58
N GLY A 641 -9.80 3.46 -5.22
CA GLY A 641 -8.90 2.83 -6.19
C GLY A 641 -9.34 3.07 -7.65
N LEU A 642 -8.39 3.32 -8.53
CA LEU A 642 -8.62 3.63 -9.95
C LEU A 642 -8.00 2.58 -10.88
N ALA A 643 -8.84 1.80 -11.55
CA ALA A 643 -8.42 0.90 -12.61
C ALA A 643 -8.08 1.69 -13.88
N ARG A 644 -6.80 1.64 -14.28
CA ARG A 644 -6.23 2.45 -15.37
C ARG A 644 -5.48 1.60 -16.37
N SER A 645 -5.57 2.00 -17.64
CA SER A 645 -4.64 1.53 -18.66
C SER A 645 -3.22 2.00 -18.34
N ARG A 646 -2.19 1.29 -18.82
CA ARG A 646 -0.78 1.70 -18.62
C ARG A 646 -0.50 3.13 -19.12
N ARG A 647 -1.19 3.58 -20.16
CA ARG A 647 -1.06 4.95 -20.68
C ARG A 647 -1.70 5.97 -19.72
N ALA A 648 -2.90 5.66 -19.22
CA ALA A 648 -3.60 6.51 -18.26
C ALA A 648 -2.80 6.61 -16.95
N THR A 649 -2.29 5.50 -16.41
CA THR A 649 -1.39 5.50 -15.24
C THR A 649 -0.18 6.41 -15.44
N ARG A 650 0.55 6.27 -16.57
CA ARG A 650 1.72 7.14 -16.84
C ARG A 650 1.36 8.62 -16.91
N ARG A 651 0.18 8.95 -17.44
CA ARG A 651 -0.30 10.33 -17.52
C ARG A 651 -0.68 10.86 -16.13
N ALA A 652 -1.38 10.06 -15.32
CA ALA A 652 -1.74 10.42 -13.96
C ALA A 652 -0.50 10.63 -13.08
N GLN A 653 0.48 9.73 -13.16
CA GLN A 653 1.76 9.83 -12.43
C GLN A 653 2.64 11.01 -12.89
N ALA A 654 2.41 11.55 -14.09
CA ALA A 654 3.09 12.75 -14.56
C ALA A 654 2.42 14.05 -14.07
N GLY A 655 1.22 13.96 -13.50
CA GLY A 655 0.51 15.08 -12.93
C GLY A 655 1.12 15.55 -11.61
N SER A 656 1.02 16.85 -11.36
CA SER A 656 1.22 17.42 -10.03
C SER A 656 -0.13 17.73 -9.42
N ALA A 657 -0.45 17.11 -8.28
CA ALA A 657 -1.52 17.60 -7.42
C ALA A 657 -1.02 18.89 -6.76
N ILE A 658 -1.80 19.97 -6.86
CA ILE A 658 -1.46 21.27 -6.24
C ILE A 658 -1.89 21.28 -4.76
N TRP A 659 -2.92 20.51 -4.43
CA TRP A 659 -3.50 20.43 -3.08
C TRP A 659 -3.53 18.98 -2.60
N GLU A 660 -2.83 18.71 -1.52
CA GLU A 660 -2.71 17.37 -0.96
C GLU A 660 -3.66 17.22 0.22
N HIS A 661 -4.33 16.06 0.32
CA HIS A 661 -5.01 15.69 1.55
C HIS A 661 -3.98 15.63 2.69
N LEU A 662 -4.35 16.07 3.88
CA LEU A 662 -3.55 15.88 5.10
C LEU A 662 -4.03 14.68 5.91
N ARG A 663 -5.26 14.23 5.62
CA ARG A 663 -5.91 13.06 6.20
C ARG A 663 -6.96 12.49 5.25
N ASN A 664 -7.54 11.36 5.65
CA ASN A 664 -8.59 10.66 4.92
C ASN A 664 -9.67 10.24 5.91
N ASP A 665 -10.25 11.22 6.62
CA ASP A 665 -11.33 10.94 7.57
C ASP A 665 -12.59 10.53 6.80
N ASP A 666 -13.29 9.51 7.30
CA ASP A 666 -14.67 9.23 6.94
C ASP A 666 -15.64 10.00 7.85
N ALA A 667 -16.95 9.88 7.63
CA ALA A 667 -17.96 10.52 8.49
C ALA A 667 -17.84 10.11 9.97
N GLY A 668 -17.42 8.88 10.28
CA GLY A 668 -17.24 8.45 11.66
C GLY A 668 -16.07 9.15 12.35
N ALA A 669 -14.91 9.20 11.68
CA ALA A 669 -13.71 9.87 12.15
C ALA A 669 -13.91 11.38 12.27
N ALA A 670 -14.54 12.02 11.26
CA ALA A 670 -14.87 13.43 11.29
C ALA A 670 -15.84 13.73 12.46
N LEU A 671 -16.91 12.93 12.63
CA LEU A 671 -17.85 13.12 13.74
C LEU A 671 -17.18 12.94 15.10
N ALA A 672 -16.26 11.99 15.25
CA ALA A 672 -15.51 11.80 16.49
C ALA A 672 -14.67 13.02 16.87
N ARG A 673 -14.05 13.69 15.88
CA ARG A 673 -13.30 14.94 16.06
C ARG A 673 -14.20 16.14 16.40
N LEU A 674 -15.43 16.14 15.88
CA LEU A 674 -16.41 17.21 16.11
C LEU A 674 -17.19 17.07 17.43
N ARG A 675 -16.94 16.02 18.22
CA ARG A 675 -17.66 15.76 19.48
C ARG A 675 -17.56 16.92 20.48
N SER A 676 -16.43 17.63 20.53
CA SER A 676 -16.22 18.75 21.47
C SER A 676 -17.18 19.92 21.23
N LEU A 677 -17.77 20.05 20.04
CA LEU A 677 -18.66 21.15 19.69
C LEU A 677 -20.02 21.10 20.38
N GLY A 678 -20.42 19.93 20.90
CA GLY A 678 -21.71 19.74 21.59
C GLY A 678 -22.96 19.96 20.71
N GLY A 679 -22.82 19.87 19.39
CA GLY A 679 -23.92 20.03 18.44
C GLY A 679 -24.79 18.79 18.29
N ALA A 680 -26.09 18.98 18.01
CA ALA A 680 -27.00 17.89 17.68
C ALA A 680 -26.74 17.38 16.25
N LEU A 681 -26.59 16.07 16.08
CA LEU A 681 -26.45 15.44 14.75
C LEU A 681 -27.79 15.43 14.02
N VAL A 682 -27.87 16.18 12.93
CA VAL A 682 -29.07 16.29 12.08
C VAL A 682 -29.05 15.29 10.93
N LEU A 683 -27.87 15.11 10.31
CA LEU A 683 -27.69 14.19 9.19
C LEU A 683 -26.32 13.54 9.29
N ARG A 684 -26.28 12.23 9.07
CA ARG A 684 -25.07 11.46 8.79
C ARG A 684 -25.33 10.56 7.61
N ARG A 685 -24.43 10.61 6.63
CA ARG A 685 -24.38 9.70 5.50
C ARG A 685 -22.97 9.14 5.39
N ASP A 686 -22.83 7.84 5.66
CA ASP A 686 -21.57 7.13 5.50
C ASP A 686 -21.39 6.68 4.03
N VAL A 687 -20.15 6.35 3.67
CA VAL A 687 -19.83 5.77 2.37
C VAL A 687 -19.94 4.25 2.44
N GLY A 688 -20.57 3.66 1.42
CA GLY A 688 -20.65 2.22 1.24
C GLY A 688 -20.75 1.84 -0.24
N ARG A 689 -21.00 0.56 -0.50
CA ARG A 689 -20.99 0.01 -1.87
C ARG A 689 -22.02 0.63 -2.81
N ASP A 690 -23.10 1.16 -2.24
CA ASP A 690 -24.26 1.70 -2.96
C ASP A 690 -24.28 3.23 -2.96
N THR A 691 -23.19 3.87 -2.55
CA THR A 691 -23.01 5.32 -2.59
C THR A 691 -21.83 5.69 -3.49
N SER A 692 -21.69 6.97 -3.81
CA SER A 692 -20.40 7.52 -4.22
C SER A 692 -19.39 7.46 -3.06
N ASN A 693 -18.14 7.86 -3.31
CA ASN A 693 -17.10 7.95 -2.27
C ASN A 693 -17.31 9.12 -1.28
N ARG A 694 -18.46 9.79 -1.30
CA ARG A 694 -18.71 11.01 -0.57
C ARG A 694 -19.59 10.80 0.66
N TRP A 695 -19.11 11.23 1.82
CA TRP A 695 -19.87 11.24 3.07
C TRP A 695 -20.43 12.64 3.39
N ILE A 696 -21.45 12.69 4.26
CA ILE A 696 -22.09 13.94 4.70
C ILE A 696 -22.30 13.92 6.22
N LEU A 697 -21.97 15.03 6.88
CA LEU A 697 -22.34 15.31 8.26
C LEU A 697 -23.00 16.68 8.36
N ARG A 698 -24.15 16.76 9.05
CA ARG A 698 -24.79 18.04 9.40
C ARG A 698 -25.02 18.09 10.90
N LEU A 699 -24.41 19.08 11.56
CA LEU A 699 -24.58 19.37 12.98
C LEU A 699 -25.39 20.66 13.15
N ARG A 700 -26.23 20.72 14.18
CA ARG A 700 -26.98 21.91 14.58
C ARG A 700 -26.51 22.40 15.93
N LYS A 701 -26.28 23.71 16.04
CA LYS A 701 -25.95 24.39 17.29
C LYS A 701 -27.22 24.57 18.10
N ALA A 702 -27.18 24.21 19.39
CA ALA A 702 -28.34 24.34 20.27
C ALA A 702 -28.90 25.78 20.26
N PRO A 703 -30.22 25.97 20.16
CA PRO A 703 -30.87 27.27 20.31
C PRO A 703 -30.69 27.84 21.72
N GLU A 704 -30.80 29.15 21.88
CA GLU A 704 -30.59 29.85 23.18
C GLU A 704 -31.48 29.32 24.30
N ALA A 705 -32.72 28.91 23.99
CA ALA A 705 -33.69 28.42 24.97
C ALA A 705 -33.29 27.09 25.65
N GLU A 706 -32.51 26.23 24.98
CA GLU A 706 -32.04 24.95 25.52
C GLU A 706 -30.82 25.10 26.43
N ARG A 707 -30.01 26.17 26.26
CA ARG A 707 -28.87 26.46 27.14
C ARG A 707 -29.31 26.91 28.54
N ALA A 708 -30.43 27.64 28.62
CA ALA A 708 -30.99 28.11 29.88
C ALA A 708 -31.53 26.97 30.77
N HIS A 709 -32.06 25.90 30.17
CA HIS A 709 -32.57 24.74 30.92
C HIS A 709 -31.43 23.81 31.41
N GLY A 710 -30.32 23.71 30.68
CA GLY A 710 -29.15 22.92 31.12
C GLY A 710 -28.35 23.53 32.28
N GLN A 711 -28.37 24.87 32.42
CA GLN A 711 -27.74 25.55 33.57
C GLN A 711 -28.65 25.61 34.81
N SER A 712 -29.97 25.55 34.62
CA SER A 712 -30.95 25.44 35.71
C SER A 712 -30.91 24.05 36.39
N ALA A 713 -30.73 22.98 35.61
CA ALA A 713 -30.60 21.62 36.16
C ALA A 713 -29.29 21.40 36.92
N ALA A 714 -28.19 22.06 36.53
CA ALA A 714 -26.90 21.93 37.23
C ALA A 714 -26.84 22.68 38.57
N ASN A 715 -27.73 23.64 38.81
CA ASN A 715 -27.81 24.39 40.07
C ASN A 715 -28.84 23.84 41.07
N SER A 716 -29.63 22.82 40.70
CA SER A 716 -30.61 22.20 41.61
C SER A 716 -30.12 20.89 42.26
N ASP A 717 -28.98 20.35 41.82
CA ASP A 717 -28.37 19.12 42.38
C ASP A 717 -27.28 19.41 43.45
N MET A 718 -27.25 20.63 44.03
CA MET A 718 -26.17 21.05 44.93
C MET A 718 -26.67 21.69 46.24
N GLU A 719 -27.87 21.33 46.73
CA GLU A 719 -28.35 21.77 48.05
C GLU A 719 -28.78 20.67 49.03
N ASP A 720 -28.87 19.39 48.64
CA ASP A 720 -29.25 18.31 49.58
C ASP A 720 -28.14 17.25 49.73
N ALA A 721 -27.16 17.54 50.58
CA ALA A 721 -26.26 16.52 51.13
C ALA A 721 -26.00 16.79 52.62
N GLU A 722 -26.92 16.31 53.47
CA GLU A 722 -26.66 16.14 54.90
C GLU A 722 -25.58 15.05 55.14
N PRO A 723 -24.72 15.21 56.17
CA PRO A 723 -23.62 14.28 56.44
C PRO A 723 -24.09 13.08 57.26
N LEU A 724 -24.04 11.88 56.67
CA LEU A 724 -24.21 10.63 57.42
C LEU A 724 -22.93 10.29 58.21
N GLN A 725 -23.07 10.38 59.53
CA GLN A 725 -22.13 9.89 60.54
C GLN A 725 -22.04 8.35 60.54
N THR A 726 -20.79 7.89 60.72
CA THR A 726 -20.30 6.65 61.36
C THR A 726 -21.26 5.48 61.64
N GLY A 727 -20.86 4.31 61.15
CA GLY A 727 -21.24 2.97 61.61
C GLY A 727 -20.31 1.92 61.04
#